data_AF-A0A7X3QQA9-F1
#
_entry.id   AF-A0A7X3QQA9-F1
#
_cell.length_a   1.000
_cell.length_b   1.000
_cell.length_c   1.000
_cell.angle_alpha   90.00
_cell.angle_beta   90.00
_cell.angle_gamma   90.00
#
_symmetry.space_group_name_H-M   'P 1'
#
loop_
_entity.id
_entity.type
_entity.pdbx_description
1 polymer ?
#
loop_
_entity_poly.entity_id
_entity_poly.type
_entity_poly.pdbx_seq_one_letter_code
_entity_poly.pdbx_strand_id
1 'polypeptide(L)'
;AAQQAEPAAMAADNAAMAAEGAAMAADTAAMQAEEAIKGVEQIAMDIQTPASCYIRGNRVTDCPSKGSSSYRAAPHTNGVPWLYHSAYDGPTPANFFESPLSAQLVKEGALPPLDERLPVPEDVSVVLGPDGIGEYGGAYRITEIRSYTGEWIAFGFVQRDSDEINFGPGAGKSWEASEDGREYTYTLRRGLKWDDGVPLTVEDVRFAFEDHNFNEEINPFVPAQMTDPVTGEQAQFSVVDDLNFKIAFDSPNWVLMEQTLTQSLCMRNRFCWFGHPNLKKIHPKYTDPTKVQAIADSMGLKDWRDVMHASQNAQLARYELQPFADIGSTGCVAPYCFVEYKPGELAVAERNHYFPFVDPAGNQLPYTDQVVMIILPGDEATVRFRAMNGEVDGRTTNYVLHELPLYVENMERGDYSIYGWPALGGADLGFEVNQTYNVNTEVGRLLRTKEFRIAMSHALDRNAINETAQLGLGVIQNRVPHPNTPYNPGDDELTQLYMERDLDKANMMLDDLGLSGRDDAGFRTFSNGDRVSINFIFSPSHGRPIIGELLKAQMAEVGIDIQLDIQGRWWEPFRAVEECCSINTNLSRHTVNPWMRFRTNFIPFHEVYFAPGMLIAKYYRTQGAEGMAPGSDPSFLPLAPPDAFPADHSGWFKNLHDDTIAGFANSTFDPRRVELGKGMYRNHAENLLAIHVSAFSNAHIGLMLNRNNMRGVPFTHAQDHNGHTAWAYFFDDGQDNYNHPGNRSQYCNSWAFHLGGRQACSN
;
A
#
# COMPACT_ATOMS: atom_id res chain seq x y z
N ALA A 1 -29.16 27.42 77.55
CA ALA A 1 -29.72 28.21 76.43
C ALA A 1 -28.64 28.86 75.55
N ALA A 2 -27.49 29.30 76.06
CA ALA A 2 -26.46 29.98 75.27
C ALA A 2 -25.42 29.07 74.55
N GLN A 3 -25.49 27.74 74.69
CA GLN A 3 -24.53 26.79 74.07
C GLN A 3 -25.11 25.96 72.91
N GLN A 4 -26.32 26.28 72.44
CA GLN A 4 -26.93 25.64 71.26
C GLN A 4 -27.15 26.64 70.09
N ALA A 5 -26.75 27.90 70.25
CA ALA A 5 -26.96 28.94 69.23
C ALA A 5 -25.86 28.98 68.15
N GLU A 6 -24.61 28.64 68.50
CA GLU A 6 -23.48 28.68 67.55
C GLU A 6 -23.57 27.65 66.39
N PRO A 7 -23.93 26.38 66.62
CA PRO A 7 -24.03 25.41 65.52
C PRO A 7 -25.17 25.72 64.54
N ALA A 8 -26.26 26.32 65.03
CA ALA A 8 -27.41 26.70 64.22
C ALA A 8 -27.12 27.93 63.35
N ALA A 9 -26.34 28.90 63.85
CA ALA A 9 -25.89 30.05 63.07
C ALA A 9 -24.93 29.63 61.95
N MET A 10 -23.97 28.74 62.24
CA MET A 10 -23.02 28.23 61.24
C MET A 10 -23.71 27.40 60.15
N ALA A 11 -24.74 26.61 60.51
CA ALA A 11 -25.54 25.87 59.54
C ALA A 11 -26.38 26.79 58.64
N ALA A 12 -26.89 27.89 59.19
CA ALA A 12 -27.63 28.90 58.42
C ALA A 12 -26.70 29.66 57.44
N ASP A 13 -25.49 30.02 57.87
CA ASP A 13 -24.50 30.67 57.00
C ASP A 13 -24.05 29.74 55.86
N ASN A 14 -23.80 28.45 56.15
CA ASN A 14 -23.45 27.47 55.12
C ASN A 14 -24.59 27.24 54.11
N ALA A 15 -25.85 27.24 54.59
CA ALA A 15 -27.01 27.14 53.70
C ALA A 15 -27.20 28.39 52.83
N ALA A 16 -26.90 29.58 53.38
CA ALA A 16 -26.92 30.83 52.64
C ALA A 16 -25.84 30.87 51.55
N MET A 17 -24.61 30.44 51.86
CA MET A 17 -23.52 30.35 50.88
C MET A 17 -23.81 29.32 49.78
N ALA A 18 -24.44 28.18 50.12
CA ALA A 18 -24.87 27.20 49.13
C ALA A 18 -25.99 27.72 48.23
N ALA A 19 -26.91 28.52 48.77
CA ALA A 19 -27.97 29.17 48.00
C ALA A 19 -27.41 30.26 47.06
N GLU A 20 -26.44 31.05 47.50
CA GLU A 20 -25.71 32.01 46.65
C GLU A 20 -24.92 31.28 45.54
N GLY A 21 -24.26 30.17 45.86
CA GLY A 21 -23.57 29.34 44.87
C GLY A 21 -24.50 28.76 43.81
N ALA A 22 -25.70 28.32 44.22
CA ALA A 22 -26.72 27.83 43.30
C ALA A 22 -27.33 28.95 42.45
N ALA A 23 -27.52 30.15 43.00
CA ALA A 23 -28.00 31.32 42.27
C ALA A 23 -26.98 31.77 41.21
N MET A 24 -25.68 31.84 41.55
CA MET A 24 -24.62 32.15 40.59
C MET A 24 -24.51 31.09 39.47
N ALA A 25 -24.69 29.82 39.79
CA ALA A 25 -24.71 28.75 38.79
C ALA A 25 -25.92 28.86 37.85
N ALA A 26 -27.10 29.24 38.39
CA ALA A 26 -28.30 29.48 37.60
C ALA A 26 -28.16 30.70 36.68
N ASP A 27 -27.58 31.81 37.17
CA ASP A 27 -27.29 33.00 36.35
C ASP A 27 -26.27 32.69 35.26
N THR A 28 -25.24 31.88 35.56
CA THR A 28 -24.26 31.43 34.56
C THR A 28 -24.92 30.55 33.49
N ALA A 29 -25.82 29.64 33.89
CA ALA A 29 -26.57 28.80 32.96
C ALA A 29 -27.56 29.63 32.11
N ALA A 30 -28.19 30.67 32.69
CA ALA A 30 -29.07 31.58 31.97
C ALA A 30 -28.29 32.43 30.95
N MET A 31 -27.10 32.92 31.31
CA MET A 31 -26.20 33.63 30.38
C MET A 31 -25.74 32.73 29.24
N GLN A 32 -25.36 31.47 29.54
CA GLN A 32 -24.98 30.49 28.52
C GLN A 32 -26.16 30.13 27.60
N ALA A 33 -27.38 30.04 28.14
CA ALA A 33 -28.58 29.81 27.34
C ALA A 33 -28.92 31.02 26.45
N GLU A 34 -28.74 32.24 26.94
CA GLU A 34 -28.97 33.46 26.16
C GLU A 34 -27.91 33.65 25.06
N GLU A 35 -26.67 33.26 25.32
CA GLU A 35 -25.58 33.21 24.34
C GLU A 35 -25.81 32.10 23.30
N ALA A 36 -26.33 30.94 23.71
CA ALA A 36 -26.76 29.88 22.81
C ALA A 36 -27.95 30.29 21.93
N ILE A 37 -28.93 31.02 22.48
CA ILE A 37 -30.06 31.57 21.72
C ILE A 37 -29.58 32.63 20.72
N LYS A 38 -28.66 33.52 21.11
CA LYS A 38 -28.03 34.46 20.17
C LYS A 38 -27.22 33.73 19.08
N GLY A 39 -26.56 32.62 19.42
CA GLY A 39 -25.92 31.74 18.45
C GLY A 39 -26.92 31.12 17.47
N VAL A 40 -28.08 30.66 17.94
CA VAL A 40 -29.16 30.10 17.11
C VAL A 40 -29.82 31.19 16.24
N GLU A 41 -30.01 32.41 16.74
CA GLU A 41 -30.52 33.54 15.96
C GLU A 41 -29.52 34.01 14.90
N GLN A 42 -28.21 33.99 15.20
CA GLN A 42 -27.15 34.26 14.24
C GLN A 42 -27.11 33.18 13.14
N ILE A 43 -27.25 31.91 13.50
CA ILE A 43 -27.38 30.78 12.55
C ILE A 43 -28.64 30.95 11.69
N ALA A 44 -29.76 31.40 12.27
CA ALA A 44 -30.99 31.66 11.54
C ALA A 44 -30.91 32.87 10.59
N MET A 45 -30.07 33.87 10.91
CA MET A 45 -29.77 35.01 10.03
C MET A 45 -28.79 34.64 8.90
N ASP A 46 -27.88 33.67 9.12
CA ASP A 46 -26.98 33.13 8.09
C ASP A 46 -27.69 32.27 7.03
N ILE A 47 -28.97 31.92 7.22
CA ILE A 47 -29.81 31.22 6.22
C ILE A 47 -30.14 32.13 5.00
N GLN A 48 -29.72 33.40 5.00
CA GLN A 48 -29.72 34.28 3.81
C GLN A 48 -28.33 34.58 3.25
N THR A 49 -27.30 33.78 3.57
CA THR A 49 -26.00 33.87 2.89
C THR A 49 -26.05 33.13 1.53
N PRO A 50 -25.41 33.67 0.47
CA PRO A 50 -25.15 32.87 -0.74
C PRO A 50 -24.50 31.54 -0.33
N ALA A 51 -24.89 30.43 -0.95
CA ALA A 51 -24.28 29.13 -0.70
C ALA A 51 -22.75 29.27 -0.79
N SER A 52 -22.06 29.08 0.33
CA SER A 52 -20.61 29.18 0.40
C SER A 52 -19.96 27.81 0.28
N CYS A 53 -18.76 27.77 -0.28
CA CYS A 53 -17.96 26.58 -0.52
C CYS A 53 -16.49 26.91 -0.25
N TYR A 54 -15.59 25.96 -0.47
CA TYR A 54 -14.18 26.08 -0.13
C TYR A 54 -13.28 25.85 -1.34
N ILE A 55 -12.22 26.66 -1.44
CA ILE A 55 -11.14 26.53 -2.41
C ILE A 55 -9.82 26.49 -1.65
N ARG A 56 -9.12 25.35 -1.70
CA ARG A 56 -7.87 25.12 -0.94
C ARG A 56 -8.04 25.53 0.54
N GLY A 57 -9.18 25.18 1.12
CA GLY A 57 -9.57 25.51 2.48
C GLY A 57 -9.96 26.97 2.72
N ASN A 58 -10.08 27.84 1.71
CA ASN A 58 -10.59 29.19 1.92
C ASN A 58 -12.06 29.28 1.55
N ARG A 59 -12.89 29.86 2.43
CA ARG A 59 -14.32 30.06 2.18
C ARG A 59 -14.52 31.08 1.05
N VAL A 60 -15.35 30.73 0.07
CA VAL A 60 -15.77 31.60 -1.03
C VAL A 60 -17.30 31.57 -1.15
N THR A 61 -17.88 32.61 -1.77
CA THR A 61 -19.33 32.77 -1.94
C THR A 61 -19.80 32.64 -3.39
N ASP A 62 -18.87 32.55 -4.34
CA ASP A 62 -19.14 32.38 -5.77
C ASP A 62 -18.97 30.91 -6.15
N CYS A 63 -19.91 30.08 -5.67
CA CYS A 63 -19.81 28.63 -5.80
C CYS A 63 -20.46 28.12 -7.09
N PRO A 64 -19.78 27.23 -7.84
CA PRO A 64 -20.41 26.59 -8.99
C PRO A 64 -21.55 25.67 -8.55
N SER A 65 -22.41 25.31 -9.51
CA SER A 65 -23.40 24.27 -9.28
C SER A 65 -22.71 22.93 -9.03
N LYS A 66 -23.28 22.15 -8.11
CA LYS A 66 -22.85 20.79 -7.81
C LYS A 66 -23.93 19.81 -8.23
N GLY A 67 -23.51 18.64 -8.71
CA GLY A 67 -24.41 17.55 -9.02
C GLY A 67 -25.08 17.00 -7.75
N SER A 68 -26.33 16.54 -7.91
CA SER A 68 -27.02 15.76 -6.89
C SER A 68 -27.51 14.45 -7.48
N SER A 69 -27.53 13.40 -6.68
CA SER A 69 -28.11 12.11 -7.06
C SER A 69 -28.75 11.47 -5.84
N SER A 70 -29.85 10.75 -6.08
CA SER A 70 -30.55 9.99 -5.04
C SER A 70 -29.89 8.65 -4.76
N TYR A 71 -28.83 8.29 -5.51
CA TYR A 71 -28.11 7.04 -5.31
C TYR A 71 -27.47 7.02 -3.93
N ARG A 72 -27.64 5.91 -3.20
CA ARG A 72 -27.02 5.69 -1.89
C ARG A 72 -26.03 4.54 -2.01
N ALA A 73 -24.84 4.74 -1.46
CA ALA A 73 -23.86 3.67 -1.31
C ALA A 73 -24.47 2.48 -0.54
N ALA A 74 -24.12 1.27 -0.94
CA ALA A 74 -24.51 0.07 -0.20
C ALA A 74 -23.94 0.13 1.23
N PRO A 75 -24.64 -0.44 2.23
CA PRO A 75 -24.08 -0.54 3.57
C PRO A 75 -22.77 -1.33 3.56
N HIS A 76 -21.78 -0.84 4.29
CA HIS A 76 -20.57 -1.61 4.51
C HIS A 76 -20.83 -2.91 5.25
N THR A 77 -20.08 -3.94 4.86
CA THR A 77 -20.02 -5.22 5.58
C THR A 77 -18.65 -5.35 6.23
N ASN A 78 -18.62 -5.62 7.54
CA ASN A 78 -17.37 -5.81 8.28
C ASN A 78 -16.56 -6.97 7.68
N GLY A 79 -15.26 -6.76 7.47
CA GLY A 79 -14.37 -7.78 6.91
C GLY A 79 -14.49 -7.97 5.40
N VAL A 80 -15.30 -7.16 4.72
CA VAL A 80 -15.45 -7.17 3.26
C VAL A 80 -14.90 -5.85 2.69
N PRO A 81 -13.83 -5.89 1.88
CA PRO A 81 -13.30 -4.68 1.24
C PRO A 81 -14.33 -3.99 0.34
N TRP A 82 -14.24 -2.66 0.24
CA TRP A 82 -15.13 -1.84 -0.60
C TRP A 82 -14.67 -1.79 -2.06
N LEU A 83 -15.51 -2.19 -3.01
CA LEU A 83 -15.13 -2.22 -4.43
C LEU A 83 -15.58 -0.96 -5.18
N TYR A 84 -14.67 -0.02 -5.41
CA TYR A 84 -14.99 1.30 -5.99
C TYR A 84 -15.53 1.22 -7.41
N HIS A 85 -15.01 0.30 -8.22
CA HIS A 85 -15.37 0.17 -9.63
C HIS A 85 -16.69 -0.58 -9.86
N SER A 86 -17.15 -1.32 -8.85
CA SER A 86 -18.42 -2.08 -8.92
C SER A 86 -19.48 -1.58 -7.93
N ALA A 87 -19.17 -0.57 -7.10
CA ALA A 87 -20.11 0.05 -6.18
C ALA A 87 -21.26 0.80 -6.86
N TYR A 88 -21.17 1.06 -8.17
CA TYR A 88 -22.19 1.71 -8.97
C TYR A 88 -22.43 0.96 -10.28
N ASP A 89 -23.68 0.58 -10.54
CA ASP A 89 -24.14 -0.14 -11.73
C ASP A 89 -25.15 0.68 -12.57
N GLY A 90 -25.36 1.95 -12.22
CA GLY A 90 -26.30 2.85 -12.89
C GLY A 90 -25.74 3.48 -14.17
N PRO A 91 -26.54 4.33 -14.85
CA PRO A 91 -26.13 4.99 -16.08
C PRO A 91 -25.08 6.08 -15.83
N THR A 92 -24.30 6.42 -16.85
CA THR A 92 -23.44 7.62 -16.81
C THR A 92 -24.28 8.89 -16.65
N PRO A 93 -23.87 9.83 -15.77
CA PRO A 93 -24.55 11.12 -15.62
C PRO A 93 -24.63 11.90 -16.93
N ALA A 94 -25.77 12.55 -17.19
CA ALA A 94 -25.97 13.36 -18.39
C ALA A 94 -25.35 14.77 -18.29
N ASN A 95 -25.10 15.24 -17.07
CA ASN A 95 -24.48 16.54 -16.79
C ASN A 95 -23.26 16.32 -15.92
N PHE A 96 -22.23 17.14 -16.15
CA PHE A 96 -20.99 17.10 -15.37
C PHE A 96 -20.77 18.42 -14.65
N PHE A 97 -20.14 18.32 -13.47
CA PHE A 97 -19.90 19.42 -12.55
C PHE A 97 -18.45 19.40 -12.10
N GLU A 98 -17.88 20.57 -11.85
CA GLU A 98 -16.50 20.72 -11.45
C GLU A 98 -16.37 21.30 -10.03
N SER A 99 -15.19 21.15 -9.43
CA SER A 99 -14.89 21.77 -8.15
C SER A 99 -14.91 23.30 -8.22
N PRO A 100 -15.18 23.98 -7.08
CA PRO A 100 -15.04 25.44 -6.98
C PRO A 100 -13.68 25.97 -7.45
N LEU A 101 -12.58 25.27 -7.13
CA LEU A 101 -11.25 25.62 -7.60
C LEU A 101 -11.16 25.59 -9.14
N SER A 102 -11.69 24.55 -9.78
CA SER A 102 -11.66 24.43 -11.24
C SER A 102 -12.50 25.52 -11.90
N ALA A 103 -13.72 25.76 -11.39
CA ALA A 103 -14.60 26.81 -11.90
C ALA A 103 -13.97 28.20 -11.79
N GLN A 104 -13.25 28.48 -10.69
CA GLN A 104 -12.50 29.72 -10.54
C GLN A 104 -11.41 29.85 -11.62
N LEU A 105 -10.62 28.81 -11.85
CA LEU A 105 -9.57 28.83 -12.88
C LEU A 105 -10.15 28.99 -14.29
N VAL A 106 -11.34 28.44 -14.57
CA VAL A 106 -12.06 28.67 -15.83
C VAL A 106 -12.45 30.13 -15.98
N LYS A 107 -13.02 30.73 -14.93
CA LYS A 107 -13.40 32.15 -14.91
C LYS A 107 -12.21 33.08 -15.09
N GLU A 108 -11.06 32.70 -14.56
CA GLU A 108 -9.79 33.43 -14.69
C GLU A 108 -9.12 33.23 -16.06
N GLY A 109 -9.62 32.30 -16.89
CA GLY A 109 -9.02 31.95 -18.18
C GLY A 109 -7.74 31.12 -18.07
N ALA A 110 -7.46 30.56 -16.89
CA ALA A 110 -6.32 29.70 -16.62
C ALA A 110 -6.61 28.22 -16.93
N LEU A 111 -7.87 27.84 -17.11
CA LEU A 111 -8.31 26.48 -17.38
C LEU A 111 -9.45 26.46 -18.42
N PRO A 112 -9.47 25.52 -19.37
CA PRO A 112 -10.62 25.36 -20.28
C PRO A 112 -11.89 24.91 -19.55
N PRO A 113 -13.09 25.19 -20.11
CA PRO A 113 -14.36 24.67 -19.61
C PRO A 113 -14.35 23.13 -19.46
N LEU A 114 -15.17 22.59 -18.54
CA LEU A 114 -15.16 21.17 -18.17
C LEU A 114 -15.40 20.21 -19.36
N ASP A 115 -16.28 20.57 -20.27
CA ASP A 115 -16.61 19.79 -21.48
C ASP A 115 -15.44 19.71 -22.48
N GLU A 116 -14.53 20.68 -22.45
CA GLU A 116 -13.27 20.63 -23.20
C GLU A 116 -12.19 19.81 -22.48
N ARG A 117 -12.33 19.57 -21.17
CA ARG A 117 -11.34 18.86 -20.35
C ARG A 117 -11.59 17.37 -20.28
N LEU A 118 -12.82 16.97 -19.98
CA LEU A 118 -13.20 15.56 -19.83
C LEU A 118 -13.08 14.78 -21.16
N PRO A 119 -12.91 13.45 -21.09
CA PRO A 119 -13.24 12.59 -22.21
C PRO A 119 -14.68 12.77 -22.69
N VAL A 120 -15.00 12.22 -23.86
CA VAL A 120 -16.41 12.15 -24.31
C VAL A 120 -17.27 11.44 -23.24
N PRO A 121 -18.55 11.82 -23.06
CA PRO A 121 -19.37 11.33 -21.95
C PRO A 121 -19.40 9.80 -21.82
N GLU A 122 -19.41 9.06 -22.93
CA GLU A 122 -19.45 7.60 -22.93
C GLU A 122 -18.15 6.93 -22.45
N ASP A 123 -17.05 7.70 -22.41
CA ASP A 123 -15.73 7.24 -21.99
C ASP A 123 -15.32 7.85 -20.64
N VAL A 124 -16.24 8.45 -19.88
CA VAL A 124 -16.02 8.90 -18.49
C VAL A 124 -16.31 7.74 -17.51
N SER A 125 -15.45 7.53 -16.51
CA SER A 125 -15.71 6.51 -15.49
C SER A 125 -16.58 7.06 -14.36
N VAL A 126 -17.51 6.25 -13.88
CA VAL A 126 -18.31 6.55 -12.70
C VAL A 126 -17.84 5.66 -11.56
N VAL A 127 -17.43 6.26 -10.45
CA VAL A 127 -17.01 5.54 -9.24
C VAL A 127 -17.72 6.10 -8.02
N LEU A 128 -17.91 5.27 -6.99
CA LEU A 128 -18.57 5.70 -5.77
C LEU A 128 -17.78 5.28 -4.53
N GLY A 129 -17.54 6.28 -3.67
CA GLY A 129 -16.97 6.07 -2.36
C GLY A 129 -17.98 5.46 -1.37
N PRO A 130 -17.48 4.85 -0.29
CA PRO A 130 -18.32 4.19 0.71
C PRO A 130 -19.34 5.08 1.42
N ASP A 131 -19.02 6.36 1.57
CA ASP A 131 -19.88 7.34 2.24
C ASP A 131 -20.80 8.09 1.25
N GLY A 132 -20.83 7.69 -0.02
CA GLY A 132 -21.68 8.30 -1.04
C GLY A 132 -21.04 9.51 -1.74
N ILE A 133 -21.87 10.47 -2.12
CA ILE A 133 -21.47 11.70 -2.82
C ILE A 133 -20.82 12.66 -1.84
N GLY A 134 -19.57 13.03 -2.10
CA GLY A 134 -18.76 13.89 -1.25
C GLY A 134 -18.90 15.38 -1.51
N GLU A 135 -18.40 16.19 -0.58
CA GLU A 135 -18.26 17.65 -0.71
C GLU A 135 -16.92 18.05 -1.31
N TYR A 136 -16.92 19.08 -2.17
CA TYR A 136 -15.68 19.60 -2.73
C TYR A 136 -14.93 20.47 -1.72
N GLY A 137 -13.61 20.42 -1.81
CA GLY A 137 -12.72 21.37 -1.16
C GLY A 137 -11.79 20.72 -0.14
N GLY A 138 -10.86 21.55 0.33
CA GLY A 138 -9.92 21.20 1.38
C GLY A 138 -8.61 20.57 0.88
N ALA A 139 -7.60 20.62 1.74
CA ALA A 139 -6.30 20.00 1.60
C ALA A 139 -6.16 18.79 2.52
N TYR A 140 -5.99 17.60 1.94
CA TYR A 140 -5.73 16.36 2.66
C TYR A 140 -4.27 16.30 3.12
N ARG A 141 -4.01 16.45 4.42
CA ARG A 141 -2.67 16.53 4.98
C ARG A 141 -2.18 15.20 5.53
N ILE A 142 -0.92 14.88 5.25
CA ILE A 142 -0.19 13.76 5.84
C ILE A 142 1.22 14.13 6.25
N THR A 143 1.82 13.26 7.05
CA THR A 143 3.23 13.29 7.43
C THR A 143 3.93 12.02 6.98
N GLU A 144 5.18 12.14 6.54
CA GLU A 144 5.98 11.03 6.01
C GLU A 144 7.45 11.11 6.39
N ILE A 145 8.15 9.97 6.47
CA ILE A 145 9.61 9.95 6.67
C ILE A 145 10.42 10.09 5.37
N ARG A 146 9.74 10.15 4.22
CA ARG A 146 10.32 10.29 2.88
C ARG A 146 9.25 10.74 1.90
N SER A 147 9.65 11.25 0.74
CA SER A 147 8.73 11.61 -0.33
C SER A 147 8.16 10.35 -0.99
N TYR A 148 7.10 9.80 -0.41
CA TYR A 148 6.49 8.55 -0.87
C TYR A 148 4.97 8.67 -1.03
N THR A 149 4.55 8.50 -2.27
CA THR A 149 3.20 8.80 -2.76
C THR A 149 2.28 7.59 -2.80
N GLY A 150 2.77 6.37 -2.63
CA GLY A 150 1.91 5.18 -2.53
C GLY A 150 0.98 4.89 -3.72
N GLU A 151 -0.02 4.02 -3.50
CA GLU A 151 -1.03 3.64 -4.50
C GLU A 151 -2.34 4.45 -4.40
N TRP A 152 -2.58 5.12 -3.28
CA TRP A 152 -3.73 6.00 -3.06
C TRP A 152 -3.81 7.27 -3.93
N ILE A 153 -2.68 7.78 -4.45
CA ILE A 153 -2.63 8.88 -5.44
C ILE A 153 -1.91 8.48 -6.73
N ALA A 154 -1.33 7.28 -6.80
CA ALA A 154 -0.89 6.72 -8.08
C ALA A 154 -2.10 6.19 -8.84
N PHE A 155 -1.97 6.14 -10.15
CA PHE A 155 -3.08 5.80 -11.04
C PHE A 155 -2.54 5.21 -12.31
N GLY A 156 -3.01 4.08 -12.84
CA GLY A 156 -2.43 3.41 -14.02
C GLY A 156 -3.31 3.46 -15.27
N PHE A 157 -2.98 2.67 -16.30
CA PHE A 157 -3.97 2.33 -17.33
C PHE A 157 -5.15 1.55 -16.72
N VAL A 158 -4.81 0.60 -15.84
CA VAL A 158 -5.70 -0.21 -15.02
C VAL A 158 -5.50 0.19 -13.57
N GLN A 159 -6.56 0.09 -12.78
CA GLN A 159 -6.58 0.38 -11.36
C GLN A 159 -7.02 -0.88 -10.61
N ARG A 160 -6.27 -1.27 -9.58
CA ARG A 160 -6.69 -2.34 -8.66
C ARG A 160 -7.90 -1.88 -7.85
N ASP A 161 -8.62 -2.78 -7.21
CA ASP A 161 -9.63 -2.41 -6.22
C ASP A 161 -9.15 -2.77 -4.80
N SER A 162 -9.91 -2.40 -3.77
CA SER A 162 -9.47 -2.50 -2.37
C SER A 162 -9.30 -3.93 -1.83
N ASP A 163 -9.70 -4.96 -2.58
CA ASP A 163 -9.58 -6.37 -2.21
C ASP A 163 -8.32 -7.06 -2.75
N GLU A 164 -7.48 -6.33 -3.50
CA GLU A 164 -6.28 -6.82 -4.20
C GLU A 164 -6.52 -7.89 -5.28
N ILE A 165 -7.77 -8.26 -5.56
CA ILE A 165 -8.15 -9.31 -6.51
C ILE A 165 -8.82 -8.71 -7.74
N ASN A 166 -9.72 -7.75 -7.54
CA ASN A 166 -10.47 -7.10 -8.60
C ASN A 166 -9.71 -5.89 -9.15
N PHE A 167 -9.98 -5.58 -10.43
CA PHE A 167 -9.37 -4.49 -11.17
C PHE A 167 -10.42 -3.78 -12.03
N GLY A 168 -10.32 -2.46 -12.12
CA GLY A 168 -11.15 -1.62 -12.98
C GLY A 168 -10.31 -0.72 -13.90
N PRO A 169 -10.97 0.00 -14.82
CA PRO A 169 -10.27 0.93 -15.70
C PRO A 169 -9.64 2.07 -14.89
N GLY A 170 -8.41 2.45 -15.23
CA GLY A 170 -7.72 3.64 -14.73
C GLY A 170 -7.81 4.77 -15.76
N ALA A 171 -6.68 5.32 -16.19
CA ALA A 171 -6.62 6.33 -17.25
C ALA A 171 -7.09 5.77 -18.60
N GLY A 172 -6.82 4.49 -18.88
CA GLY A 172 -7.35 3.78 -20.03
C GLY A 172 -8.85 3.52 -19.92
N LYS A 173 -9.51 3.26 -21.06
CA LYS A 173 -10.95 2.96 -21.10
C LYS A 173 -11.23 1.50 -20.75
N SER A 174 -10.53 0.58 -21.41
CA SER A 174 -10.80 -0.86 -21.32
C SER A 174 -9.62 -1.67 -21.85
N TRP A 175 -9.64 -2.97 -21.55
CA TRP A 175 -8.78 -3.97 -22.14
C TRP A 175 -9.60 -5.22 -22.44
N GLU A 176 -9.19 -5.98 -23.46
CA GLU A 176 -9.81 -7.23 -23.86
C GLU A 176 -8.71 -8.25 -24.16
N ALA A 177 -8.78 -9.42 -23.53
CA ALA A 177 -7.90 -10.55 -23.83
C ALA A 177 -8.50 -11.39 -24.96
N SER A 178 -7.67 -11.94 -25.84
CA SER A 178 -8.07 -12.98 -26.79
C SER A 178 -8.51 -14.25 -26.05
N GLU A 179 -9.31 -15.10 -26.71
CA GLU A 179 -9.81 -16.35 -26.11
C GLU A 179 -8.69 -17.27 -25.62
N ASP A 180 -7.53 -17.24 -26.28
CA ASP A 180 -6.34 -18.02 -25.92
C ASP A 180 -5.42 -17.33 -24.91
N GLY A 181 -5.73 -16.10 -24.49
CA GLY A 181 -4.97 -15.33 -23.51
C GLY A 181 -3.59 -14.86 -23.99
N ARG A 182 -3.34 -14.86 -25.30
CA ARG A 182 -2.05 -14.48 -25.90
C ARG A 182 -1.98 -13.03 -26.36
N GLU A 183 -3.12 -12.44 -26.72
CA GLU A 183 -3.20 -11.05 -27.16
C GLU A 183 -4.09 -10.24 -26.21
N TYR A 184 -3.68 -9.01 -25.94
CA TYR A 184 -4.45 -8.02 -25.19
C TYR A 184 -4.64 -6.79 -26.06
N THR A 185 -5.89 -6.43 -26.34
CA THR A 185 -6.23 -5.16 -26.98
C THR A 185 -6.62 -4.16 -25.90
N TYR A 186 -5.97 -3.00 -25.90
CA TYR A 186 -6.23 -1.91 -24.97
C TYR A 186 -6.82 -0.73 -25.71
N THR A 187 -7.78 -0.06 -25.09
CA THR A 187 -8.47 1.08 -25.66
C THR A 187 -8.28 2.33 -24.79
N LEU A 188 -7.80 3.41 -25.39
CA LEU A 188 -7.74 4.74 -24.77
C LEU A 188 -9.12 5.42 -24.77
N ARG A 189 -9.31 6.35 -23.85
CA ARG A 189 -10.52 7.20 -23.82
C ARG A 189 -10.43 8.27 -24.91
N ARG A 190 -11.53 8.50 -25.62
CA ARG A 190 -11.61 9.60 -26.60
C ARG A 190 -11.56 10.94 -25.89
N GLY A 191 -10.60 11.78 -26.26
CA GLY A 191 -10.41 13.10 -25.67
C GLY A 191 -9.64 13.12 -24.34
N LEU A 192 -8.98 12.00 -23.99
CA LEU A 192 -8.08 11.95 -22.82
C LEU A 192 -6.96 12.98 -22.94
N LYS A 193 -6.61 13.60 -21.81
CA LYS A 193 -5.56 14.63 -21.73
C LYS A 193 -4.68 14.40 -20.52
N TRP A 194 -3.44 14.89 -20.62
CA TRP A 194 -2.53 15.07 -19.50
C TRP A 194 -3.00 16.23 -18.60
N ASP A 195 -2.42 16.35 -17.40
CA ASP A 195 -2.73 17.43 -16.44
C ASP A 195 -2.50 18.86 -16.98
N ASP A 196 -1.67 19.00 -18.01
CA ASP A 196 -1.39 20.26 -18.70
C ASP A 196 -2.26 20.50 -19.94
N GLY A 197 -3.25 19.62 -20.19
CA GLY A 197 -4.20 19.73 -21.29
C GLY A 197 -3.69 19.20 -22.64
N VAL A 198 -2.45 18.73 -22.72
CA VAL A 198 -1.96 18.05 -23.93
C VAL A 198 -2.79 16.79 -24.17
N PRO A 199 -3.29 16.53 -25.40
CA PRO A 199 -3.99 15.29 -25.71
C PRO A 199 -3.10 14.07 -25.45
N LEU A 200 -3.63 13.09 -24.71
CA LEU A 200 -2.96 11.81 -24.49
C LEU A 200 -3.42 10.83 -25.58
N THR A 201 -2.47 10.33 -26.37
CA THR A 201 -2.76 9.50 -27.55
C THR A 201 -1.98 8.18 -27.56
N VAL A 202 -2.30 7.30 -28.51
CA VAL A 202 -1.53 6.05 -28.72
C VAL A 202 -0.05 6.30 -29.03
N GLU A 203 0.34 7.50 -29.47
CA GLU A 203 1.75 7.83 -29.70
C GLU A 203 2.53 8.07 -28.39
N ASP A 204 1.84 8.44 -27.31
CA ASP A 204 2.44 8.50 -25.97
C ASP A 204 2.63 7.10 -25.39
N VAL A 205 1.72 6.17 -25.72
CA VAL A 205 1.87 4.74 -25.42
C VAL A 205 3.02 4.15 -26.23
N ARG A 206 3.08 4.42 -27.54
CA ARG A 206 4.17 3.96 -28.41
C ARG A 206 5.52 4.38 -27.88
N PHE A 207 5.69 5.66 -27.55
CA PHE A 207 6.94 6.15 -26.97
C PHE A 207 7.28 5.42 -25.66
N ALA A 208 6.31 5.22 -24.77
CA ALA A 208 6.53 4.49 -23.52
C ALA A 208 6.99 3.05 -23.76
N PHE A 209 6.43 2.34 -24.73
CA PHE A 209 6.80 0.96 -25.01
C PHE A 209 8.11 0.85 -25.82
N GLU A 210 8.18 1.49 -26.98
CA GLU A 210 9.29 1.33 -27.93
C GLU A 210 10.56 2.09 -27.48
N ASP A 211 10.41 3.32 -26.99
CA ASP A 211 11.55 4.22 -26.72
C ASP A 211 11.95 4.27 -25.26
N HIS A 212 11.12 3.70 -24.38
CA HIS A 212 11.41 3.62 -22.95
C HIS A 212 11.49 2.18 -22.44
N ASN A 213 10.37 1.45 -22.36
CA ASN A 213 10.31 0.12 -21.73
C ASN A 213 11.21 -0.90 -22.45
N PHE A 214 11.22 -0.90 -23.78
CA PHE A 214 11.99 -1.82 -24.62
C PHE A 214 13.29 -1.22 -25.15
N ASN A 215 13.69 -0.06 -24.62
CA ASN A 215 14.96 0.55 -24.95
C ASN A 215 16.07 -0.03 -24.05
N GLU A 216 16.94 -0.87 -24.63
CA GLU A 216 18.01 -1.57 -23.91
C GLU A 216 19.04 -0.63 -23.24
N GLU A 217 19.19 0.61 -23.74
CA GLU A 217 20.10 1.59 -23.12
C GLU A 217 19.55 2.13 -21.80
N ILE A 218 18.23 2.25 -21.68
CA ILE A 218 17.55 2.70 -20.46
C ILE A 218 17.25 1.51 -19.55
N ASN A 219 16.76 0.42 -20.14
CA ASN A 219 16.29 -0.77 -19.47
C ASN A 219 17.05 -1.98 -20.04
N PRO A 220 18.24 -2.31 -19.49
CA PRO A 220 19.04 -3.45 -19.96
C PRO A 220 18.36 -4.83 -19.81
N PHE A 221 17.22 -4.88 -19.12
CA PHE A 221 16.39 -6.06 -18.97
C PHE A 221 14.95 -5.68 -19.24
N VAL A 222 14.24 -6.53 -19.98
CA VAL A 222 12.81 -6.41 -20.20
C VAL A 222 12.09 -6.42 -18.84
N PRO A 223 11.15 -5.50 -18.59
CA PRO A 223 10.32 -5.56 -17.40
C PRO A 223 9.64 -6.92 -17.27
N ALA A 224 9.68 -7.53 -16.08
CA ALA A 224 9.12 -8.85 -15.76
C ALA A 224 7.68 -9.09 -16.26
N GLN A 225 6.88 -8.04 -16.24
CA GLN A 225 5.48 -8.03 -16.67
C GLN A 225 5.32 -8.09 -18.20
N MET A 226 6.35 -7.66 -18.93
CA MET A 226 6.43 -7.64 -20.39
C MET A 226 7.32 -8.77 -20.93
N THR A 227 7.55 -9.80 -20.11
CA THR A 227 8.26 -11.01 -20.48
C THR A 227 7.28 -12.17 -20.59
N ASP A 228 7.38 -12.94 -21.67
CA ASP A 228 6.60 -14.16 -21.84
C ASP A 228 6.88 -15.13 -20.68
N PRO A 229 5.83 -15.66 -20.01
CA PRO A 229 6.02 -16.56 -18.88
C PRO A 229 6.85 -17.80 -19.18
N VAL A 230 6.79 -18.31 -20.40
CA VAL A 230 7.34 -19.61 -20.78
C VAL A 230 8.62 -19.44 -21.58
N THR A 231 8.61 -18.57 -22.61
CA THR A 231 9.76 -18.39 -23.50
C THR A 231 10.78 -17.43 -22.94
N GLY A 232 10.39 -16.56 -21.99
CA GLY A 232 11.24 -15.49 -21.48
C GLY A 232 11.51 -14.36 -22.49
N GLU A 233 10.85 -14.40 -23.65
CA GLU A 233 10.99 -13.39 -24.70
C GLU A 233 10.23 -12.11 -24.36
N GLN A 234 10.63 -11.00 -24.97
CA GLN A 234 9.92 -9.73 -24.85
C GLN A 234 8.53 -9.81 -25.49
N ALA A 235 7.52 -9.27 -24.82
CA ALA A 235 6.19 -9.11 -25.39
C ALA A 235 6.21 -8.26 -26.68
N GLN A 236 5.33 -8.58 -27.62
CA GLN A 236 5.19 -7.82 -28.85
C GLN A 236 4.21 -6.66 -28.64
N PHE A 237 4.62 -5.45 -29.00
CA PHE A 237 3.76 -4.27 -28.95
C PHE A 237 3.38 -3.83 -30.37
N SER A 238 2.11 -3.45 -30.58
CA SER A 238 1.67 -2.84 -31.84
C SER A 238 0.54 -1.85 -31.63
N VAL A 239 0.53 -0.78 -32.42
CA VAL A 239 -0.62 0.15 -32.48
C VAL A 239 -1.57 -0.34 -33.56
N VAL A 240 -2.86 -0.41 -33.23
CA VAL A 240 -3.92 -0.86 -34.14
C VAL A 240 -4.52 0.34 -34.86
N ASP A 241 -4.89 1.37 -34.09
CA ASP A 241 -5.50 2.61 -34.59
C ASP A 241 -5.27 3.76 -33.57
N ASP A 242 -5.94 4.89 -33.78
CA ASP A 242 -5.78 6.12 -32.98
C ASP A 242 -6.14 5.98 -31.48
N LEU A 243 -6.86 4.92 -31.10
CA LEU A 243 -7.28 4.64 -29.73
C LEU A 243 -6.82 3.28 -29.22
N ASN A 244 -6.50 2.35 -30.12
CA ASN A 244 -6.27 0.96 -29.78
C ASN A 244 -4.81 0.54 -30.01
N PHE A 245 -4.27 -0.20 -29.05
CA PHE A 245 -2.97 -0.85 -29.16
C PHE A 245 -3.06 -2.27 -28.61
N LYS A 246 -2.07 -3.10 -28.97
CA LYS A 246 -2.00 -4.50 -28.59
C LYS A 246 -0.68 -4.84 -27.92
N ILE A 247 -0.77 -5.75 -26.95
CA ILE A 247 0.36 -6.46 -26.38
C ILE A 247 0.13 -7.96 -26.62
N ALA A 248 1.11 -8.65 -27.21
CA ALA A 248 1.01 -10.06 -27.52
C ALA A 248 2.18 -10.87 -26.94
N PHE A 249 1.91 -12.13 -26.62
CA PHE A 249 2.83 -13.10 -26.04
C PHE A 249 2.80 -14.39 -26.86
N ASP A 250 3.90 -15.13 -26.82
CA ASP A 250 4.00 -16.43 -27.49
C ASP A 250 3.25 -17.52 -26.72
N SER A 251 3.01 -17.29 -25.43
CA SER A 251 2.28 -18.17 -24.51
C SER A 251 1.10 -17.47 -23.86
N PRO A 252 0.04 -18.20 -23.48
CA PRO A 252 -1.06 -17.62 -22.71
C PRO A 252 -0.56 -16.93 -21.41
N ASN A 253 -1.00 -15.69 -21.18
CA ASN A 253 -0.49 -14.85 -20.09
C ASN A 253 -1.60 -14.03 -19.40
N TRP A 254 -2.52 -14.71 -18.72
CA TRP A 254 -3.71 -14.14 -18.06
C TRP A 254 -3.47 -13.20 -16.89
N VAL A 255 -2.21 -13.01 -16.51
CA VAL A 255 -1.82 -12.27 -15.31
C VAL A 255 -1.31 -10.87 -15.63
N LEU A 256 -1.23 -10.48 -16.91
CA LEU A 256 -0.77 -9.15 -17.33
C LEU A 256 -1.51 -8.00 -16.63
N MET A 257 -2.83 -8.14 -16.47
CA MET A 257 -3.68 -7.14 -15.80
C MET A 257 -3.47 -7.08 -14.31
N GLU A 258 -3.06 -8.20 -13.72
CA GLU A 258 -2.86 -8.32 -12.29
C GLU A 258 -1.44 -7.89 -11.87
N GLN A 259 -0.52 -7.80 -12.82
CA GLN A 259 0.90 -7.48 -12.60
C GLN A 259 1.27 -6.04 -12.88
N THR A 260 0.48 -5.38 -13.71
CA THR A 260 0.67 -3.98 -14.05
C THR A 260 0.19 -3.18 -12.86
N LEU A 261 1.10 -2.95 -11.91
CA LEU A 261 0.83 -2.06 -10.80
C LEU A 261 0.19 -0.77 -11.34
N THR A 262 -0.72 -0.27 -10.51
CA THR A 262 -1.52 0.96 -10.56
C THR A 262 -0.73 2.26 -10.76
N GLN A 263 0.45 2.22 -11.36
CA GLN A 263 1.36 3.35 -11.54
C GLN A 263 1.44 3.71 -13.03
N SER A 264 0.73 4.77 -13.44
CA SER A 264 0.88 5.46 -14.75
C SER A 264 2.22 6.14 -14.86
N LEU A 265 2.83 6.37 -13.71
CA LEU A 265 4.01 7.15 -13.58
C LEU A 265 5.15 6.23 -13.94
N CYS A 266 6.03 6.72 -14.80
CA CYS A 266 7.37 6.22 -14.98
C CYS A 266 8.21 6.29 -13.69
N MET A 267 7.63 6.10 -12.51
CA MET A 267 8.27 6.19 -11.22
C MET A 267 8.78 4.83 -10.80
N ARG A 268 10.06 4.80 -10.43
CA ARG A 268 10.65 3.81 -9.55
C ARG A 268 10.34 2.36 -9.93
N ASN A 269 11.09 1.88 -10.93
CA ASN A 269 11.12 0.55 -11.55
C ASN A 269 10.42 0.48 -12.92
N ARG A 270 11.15 1.01 -13.91
CA ARG A 270 11.32 0.55 -15.30
C ARG A 270 10.11 0.42 -16.25
N PHE A 271 8.86 0.50 -15.78
CA PHE A 271 7.70 0.36 -16.66
C PHE A 271 6.85 1.63 -16.73
N CYS A 272 6.51 2.05 -17.94
CA CYS A 272 5.65 3.19 -18.26
C CYS A 272 4.48 2.75 -19.13
N TRP A 273 3.26 3.19 -18.80
CA TRP A 273 2.09 3.04 -19.70
C TRP A 273 2.03 4.16 -20.76
N PHE A 274 2.44 5.37 -20.38
CA PHE A 274 2.35 6.56 -21.20
C PHE A 274 3.63 7.39 -21.00
N GLY A 275 4.13 7.99 -22.07
CA GLY A 275 5.26 8.92 -22.00
C GLY A 275 4.86 10.26 -22.58
N HIS A 276 4.87 11.29 -21.74
CA HIS A 276 4.51 12.64 -22.16
C HIS A 276 5.40 13.13 -23.31
N PRO A 277 4.88 13.87 -24.31
CA PRO A 277 5.65 14.33 -25.46
C PRO A 277 6.94 15.09 -25.12
N ASN A 278 6.99 15.77 -23.97
CA ASN A 278 8.19 16.48 -23.51
C ASN A 278 9.39 15.54 -23.27
N LEU A 279 9.17 14.24 -23.00
CA LEU A 279 10.26 13.27 -22.85
C LEU A 279 11.07 13.09 -24.15
N LYS A 280 10.49 13.42 -25.32
CA LYS A 280 11.22 13.43 -26.59
C LYS A 280 12.34 14.49 -26.63
N LYS A 281 12.26 15.54 -25.81
CA LYS A 281 13.31 16.58 -25.69
C LYS A 281 14.61 16.04 -25.10
N ILE A 282 14.53 14.96 -24.33
CA ILE A 282 15.67 14.34 -23.63
C ILE A 282 16.05 12.97 -24.21
N HIS A 283 15.51 12.63 -25.38
CA HIS A 283 15.78 11.36 -26.03
C HIS A 283 16.51 11.57 -27.36
N PRO A 284 17.71 10.97 -27.57
CA PRO A 284 18.58 11.26 -28.71
C PRO A 284 18.01 10.85 -30.08
N LYS A 285 17.00 9.95 -30.11
CA LYS A 285 16.22 9.64 -31.34
C LYS A 285 15.43 10.84 -31.88
N TYR A 286 15.01 11.76 -31.00
CA TYR A 286 14.09 12.85 -31.33
C TYR A 286 14.73 14.24 -31.23
N THR A 287 15.77 14.37 -30.42
CA THR A 287 16.46 15.63 -30.16
C THR A 287 17.95 15.47 -30.44
N ASP A 288 18.55 16.51 -31.01
CA ASP A 288 19.99 16.58 -31.24
C ASP A 288 20.77 16.13 -29.99
N PRO A 289 21.59 15.07 -30.07
CA PRO A 289 22.33 14.54 -28.92
C PRO A 289 23.19 15.58 -28.20
N THR A 290 23.68 16.62 -28.89
CA THR A 290 24.44 17.70 -28.26
C THR A 290 23.58 18.55 -27.32
N LYS A 291 22.31 18.76 -27.66
CA LYS A 291 21.34 19.46 -26.79
C LYS A 291 20.96 18.59 -25.61
N VAL A 292 20.73 17.30 -25.84
CA VAL A 292 20.43 16.35 -24.76
C VAL A 292 21.60 16.25 -23.79
N GLN A 293 22.84 16.21 -24.29
CA GLN A 293 24.03 16.23 -23.44
C GLN A 293 24.15 17.55 -22.67
N ALA A 294 23.84 18.70 -23.29
CA ALA A 294 23.84 19.98 -22.58
C ALA A 294 22.84 20.01 -21.41
N ILE A 295 21.68 19.35 -21.56
CA ILE A 295 20.72 19.16 -20.46
C ILE A 295 21.34 18.28 -19.37
N ALA A 296 21.93 17.13 -19.73
CA ALA A 296 22.61 16.26 -18.77
C ALA A 296 23.71 16.99 -17.99
N ASP A 297 24.57 17.72 -18.70
CA ASP A 297 25.66 18.52 -18.12
C ASP A 297 25.11 19.60 -17.16
N SER A 298 24.00 20.26 -17.53
CA SER A 298 23.34 21.27 -16.67
C SER A 298 22.77 20.68 -15.37
N MET A 299 22.47 19.38 -15.38
CA MET A 299 21.99 18.62 -14.21
C MET A 299 23.13 17.98 -13.40
N GLY A 300 24.37 18.04 -13.88
CA GLY A 300 25.48 17.24 -13.34
C GLY A 300 25.29 15.73 -13.53
N LEU A 301 24.50 15.33 -14.53
CA LEU A 301 24.24 13.95 -14.89
C LEU A 301 25.14 13.51 -16.04
N LYS A 302 25.42 12.21 -16.14
CA LYS A 302 26.43 11.71 -17.07
C LYS A 302 25.97 11.79 -18.52
N ASP A 303 24.73 11.39 -18.77
CA ASP A 303 24.17 11.25 -20.09
C ASP A 303 22.63 11.26 -20.07
N TRP A 304 22.03 11.11 -21.24
CA TRP A 304 20.59 11.17 -21.44
C TRP A 304 19.80 10.11 -20.66
N ARG A 305 20.39 8.96 -20.33
CA ARG A 305 19.71 7.89 -19.56
C ARG A 305 19.52 8.34 -18.12
N ASP A 306 20.56 8.95 -17.55
CA ASP A 306 20.48 9.55 -16.22
C ASP A 306 19.44 10.68 -16.19
N VAL A 307 19.37 11.50 -17.24
CA VAL A 307 18.32 12.55 -17.38
C VAL A 307 16.94 11.93 -17.45
N MET A 308 16.76 10.86 -18.24
CA MET A 308 15.50 10.12 -18.33
C MET A 308 15.12 9.57 -16.95
N HIS A 309 16.00 8.84 -16.26
CA HIS A 309 15.75 8.32 -14.91
C HIS A 309 15.53 9.39 -13.85
N ALA A 310 16.16 10.55 -13.98
CA ALA A 310 15.89 11.69 -13.12
C ALA A 310 14.48 12.25 -13.39
N SER A 311 14.10 12.44 -14.67
CA SER A 311 12.78 12.94 -15.09
C SER A 311 11.62 12.03 -14.68
N GLN A 312 11.90 10.73 -14.55
CA GLN A 312 11.03 9.68 -14.06
C GLN A 312 10.74 9.76 -12.56
N ASN A 313 11.74 10.14 -11.78
CA ASN A 313 11.59 10.45 -10.35
C ASN A 313 11.10 11.90 -10.13
N ALA A 314 10.97 12.69 -11.20
CA ALA A 314 10.80 14.14 -11.14
C ALA A 314 9.36 14.66 -11.07
N GLN A 315 8.31 13.85 -10.85
CA GLN A 315 7.04 14.52 -10.50
C GLN A 315 7.18 15.29 -9.19
N LEU A 316 7.98 14.78 -8.24
CA LEU A 316 8.38 15.55 -7.06
C LEU A 316 9.36 16.65 -7.48
N ALA A 317 10.38 16.36 -8.29
CA ALA A 317 11.39 17.36 -8.67
C ALA A 317 10.96 18.39 -9.75
N ARG A 318 9.68 18.45 -10.14
CA ARG A 318 9.10 19.27 -11.23
C ARG A 318 9.41 20.78 -11.09
N TYR A 319 9.77 21.24 -9.89
CA TYR A 319 9.86 22.68 -9.59
C TYR A 319 11.17 23.19 -8.96
N GLU A 320 12.08 22.31 -8.50
CA GLU A 320 13.30 22.78 -7.80
C GLU A 320 14.61 22.50 -8.51
N LEU A 321 14.66 21.50 -9.38
CA LEU A 321 15.84 21.31 -10.22
C LEU A 321 15.65 22.22 -11.45
N GLN A 322 16.19 23.44 -11.34
CA GLN A 322 16.33 24.44 -12.40
C GLN A 322 16.62 23.87 -13.82
N PRO A 323 17.35 22.75 -13.99
CA PRO A 323 17.50 22.13 -15.31
C PRO A 323 16.28 21.37 -15.88
N PHE A 324 15.18 21.13 -15.13
CA PHE A 324 13.94 20.57 -15.71
C PHE A 324 13.06 21.61 -16.42
N ALA A 325 13.31 22.92 -16.22
CA ALA A 325 12.56 23.97 -16.91
C ALA A 325 12.66 23.83 -18.45
N ASP A 326 13.82 23.39 -18.95
CA ASP A 326 14.06 23.17 -20.38
C ASP A 326 13.30 21.94 -20.93
N ILE A 327 12.96 20.98 -20.06
CA ILE A 327 12.19 19.78 -20.39
C ILE A 327 10.69 20.10 -20.36
N GLY A 328 10.26 20.87 -19.36
CA GLY A 328 8.85 21.15 -19.07
C GLY A 328 8.19 20.00 -18.31
N SER A 329 6.87 20.06 -18.17
CA SER A 329 6.06 19.02 -17.53
C SER A 329 6.32 17.64 -18.13
N THR A 330 6.54 16.61 -17.31
CA THR A 330 6.57 15.20 -17.74
C THR A 330 5.19 14.53 -17.68
N GLY A 331 4.13 15.32 -17.46
CA GLY A 331 2.75 14.88 -17.47
C GLY A 331 2.34 14.07 -16.24
N CYS A 332 1.06 14.14 -15.92
CA CYS A 332 0.40 13.38 -14.87
C CYS A 332 -1.01 13.01 -15.32
N VAL A 333 -1.42 11.77 -15.08
CA VAL A 333 -2.80 11.29 -15.32
C VAL A 333 -3.48 10.84 -14.02
N ALA A 334 -2.79 11.00 -12.90
CA ALA A 334 -3.28 10.64 -11.58
C ALA A 334 -4.37 11.61 -11.08
N PRO A 335 -5.14 11.24 -10.03
CA PRO A 335 -6.14 12.13 -9.43
C PRO A 335 -5.53 13.41 -8.85
N TYR A 336 -4.28 13.37 -8.41
CA TYR A 336 -3.52 14.51 -7.92
C TYR A 336 -2.16 14.57 -8.61
N CYS A 337 -1.73 15.76 -8.98
CA CYS A 337 -0.49 16.03 -9.68
C CYS A 337 0.35 17.04 -8.89
N PHE A 338 1.64 16.75 -8.74
CA PHE A 338 2.54 17.60 -7.97
C PHE A 338 2.66 19.01 -8.54
N VAL A 339 2.57 20.00 -7.65
CA VAL A 339 2.69 21.43 -7.93
C VAL A 339 3.80 22.10 -7.10
N GLU A 340 4.23 21.49 -5.99
CA GLU A 340 5.35 21.96 -5.17
C GLU A 340 6.08 20.78 -4.52
N TYR A 341 7.39 20.90 -4.36
CA TYR A 341 8.21 19.94 -3.62
C TYR A 341 9.45 20.60 -3.06
N LYS A 342 9.62 20.49 -1.75
CA LYS A 342 10.82 20.88 -0.99
C LYS A 342 11.43 19.61 -0.40
N PRO A 343 12.54 19.10 -0.95
CA PRO A 343 13.18 17.86 -0.53
C PRO A 343 13.39 17.81 0.98
N GLY A 344 12.86 16.76 1.60
CA GLY A 344 12.99 16.54 3.04
C GLY A 344 12.11 17.44 3.92
N GLU A 345 11.24 18.27 3.34
CA GLU A 345 10.36 19.18 4.07
C GLU A 345 8.89 19.04 3.66
N LEU A 346 8.58 19.16 2.37
CA LEU A 346 7.20 19.32 1.90
C LEU A 346 7.01 18.75 0.49
N ALA A 347 5.85 18.21 0.20
CA ALA A 347 5.36 18.00 -1.17
C ALA A 347 3.87 18.36 -1.24
N VAL A 348 3.47 19.12 -2.25
CA VAL A 348 2.07 19.49 -2.50
C VAL A 348 1.65 18.97 -3.86
N ALA A 349 0.56 18.20 -3.89
CA ALA A 349 -0.12 17.80 -5.10
C ALA A 349 -1.50 18.44 -5.16
N GLU A 350 -1.88 18.95 -6.31
CA GLU A 350 -3.19 19.54 -6.57
C GLU A 350 -4.04 18.58 -7.38
N ARG A 351 -5.37 18.69 -7.27
CA ARG A 351 -6.30 17.92 -8.09
C ARG A 351 -5.94 18.00 -9.58
N ASN A 352 -6.06 16.88 -10.27
CA ASN A 352 -5.91 16.86 -11.72
C ASN A 352 -7.22 17.35 -12.35
N HIS A 353 -7.17 18.54 -12.95
CA HIS A 353 -8.32 19.13 -13.64
C HIS A 353 -8.74 18.38 -14.90
N TYR A 354 -7.95 17.43 -15.40
CA TYR A 354 -8.27 16.59 -16.55
C TYR A 354 -8.59 15.13 -16.14
N PHE A 355 -8.80 14.87 -14.84
CA PHE A 355 -9.08 13.53 -14.35
C PHE A 355 -10.38 12.97 -14.96
N PRO A 356 -10.39 11.73 -15.49
CA PRO A 356 -11.49 11.22 -16.31
C PRO A 356 -12.62 10.57 -15.51
N PHE A 357 -12.68 10.78 -14.19
CA PHE A 357 -13.62 10.11 -13.30
C PHE A 357 -14.60 11.10 -12.70
N VAL A 358 -15.84 10.64 -12.55
CA VAL A 358 -16.92 11.36 -11.87
C VAL A 358 -17.60 10.45 -10.84
N ASP A 359 -18.35 11.06 -9.94
CA ASP A 359 -19.31 10.34 -9.10
C ASP A 359 -20.66 10.12 -9.83
N PRO A 360 -21.61 9.37 -9.24
CA PRO A 360 -22.95 9.17 -9.82
C PRO A 360 -23.81 10.43 -10.01
N ALA A 361 -23.39 11.58 -9.48
CA ALA A 361 -24.04 12.87 -9.68
C ALA A 361 -23.36 13.71 -10.77
N GLY A 362 -22.29 13.21 -11.38
CA GLY A 362 -21.52 13.88 -12.42
C GLY A 362 -20.46 14.83 -11.89
N ASN A 363 -20.15 14.81 -10.59
CA ASN A 363 -19.09 15.63 -10.01
C ASN A 363 -17.71 15.06 -10.40
N GLN A 364 -16.90 15.83 -11.10
CA GLN A 364 -15.52 15.49 -11.46
C GLN A 364 -14.65 15.30 -10.21
N LEU A 365 -14.10 14.10 -10.06
CA LEU A 365 -13.20 13.75 -8.97
C LEU A 365 -11.78 14.30 -9.23
N PRO A 366 -10.91 14.40 -8.21
CA PRO A 366 -11.14 14.13 -6.79
C PRO A 366 -12.09 15.13 -6.09
N TYR A 367 -12.56 14.83 -4.87
CA TYR A 367 -13.31 15.83 -4.09
C TYR A 367 -12.42 16.89 -3.41
N THR A 368 -11.32 16.47 -2.78
CA THR A 368 -10.38 17.44 -2.20
C THR A 368 -9.56 18.16 -3.27
N ASP A 369 -9.14 19.39 -2.97
CA ASP A 369 -8.37 20.21 -3.89
C ASP A 369 -6.89 19.86 -3.89
N GLN A 370 -6.34 19.47 -2.74
CA GLN A 370 -4.91 19.24 -2.57
C GLN A 370 -4.61 18.06 -1.65
N VAL A 371 -3.41 17.50 -1.83
CA VAL A 371 -2.74 16.61 -0.89
C VAL A 371 -1.45 17.29 -0.45
N VAL A 372 -1.27 17.47 0.86
CA VAL A 372 -0.11 18.13 1.46
C VAL A 372 0.68 17.11 2.27
N MET A 373 1.92 16.87 1.88
CA MET A 373 2.81 15.91 2.53
C MET A 373 3.93 16.63 3.26
N ILE A 374 3.94 16.55 4.58
CA ILE A 374 5.03 17.08 5.40
C ILE A 374 6.05 15.97 5.62
N ILE A 375 7.28 16.20 5.18
CA ILE A 375 8.33 15.20 5.17
C ILE A 375 9.25 15.44 6.37
N LEU A 376 9.48 14.41 7.17
CA LEU A 376 10.27 14.39 8.40
C LEU A 376 11.28 13.24 8.30
N PRO A 377 12.41 13.42 7.58
CA PRO A 377 13.32 12.33 7.25
C PRO A 377 13.84 11.57 8.47
N GLY A 378 13.50 10.29 8.57
CA GLY A 378 13.94 9.42 9.65
C GLY A 378 13.31 9.68 11.03
N ASP A 379 12.38 10.63 11.15
CA ASP A 379 11.73 10.97 12.42
C ASP A 379 10.32 10.37 12.50
N GLU A 380 10.27 9.04 12.63
CA GLU A 380 9.01 8.31 12.75
C GLU A 380 8.22 8.70 14.01
N ALA A 381 8.90 9.10 15.09
CA ALA A 381 8.26 9.49 16.35
C ALA A 381 7.45 10.78 16.19
N THR A 382 8.04 11.82 15.61
CA THR A 382 7.33 13.09 15.36
C THR A 382 6.16 12.88 14.39
N VAL A 383 6.34 12.06 13.34
CA VAL A 383 5.24 11.68 12.43
C VAL A 383 4.04 11.14 13.21
N ARG A 384 4.26 10.21 14.16
CA ARG A 384 3.19 9.64 14.99
C ARG A 384 2.60 10.65 15.97
N PHE A 385 3.42 11.48 16.63
CA PHE A 385 2.93 12.50 17.56
C PHE A 385 2.01 13.52 16.88
N ARG A 386 2.37 13.98 15.68
CA ARG A 386 1.55 14.91 14.90
C ARG A 386 0.21 14.30 14.54
N ALA A 387 0.20 13.03 14.11
CA ALA A 387 -1.05 12.33 13.85
C ALA A 387 -1.94 12.20 15.09
N MET A 388 -1.39 11.82 16.25
CA MET A 388 -2.13 11.74 17.52
C MET A 388 -2.68 13.09 18.00
N ASN A 389 -2.09 14.20 17.55
CA ASN A 389 -2.59 15.55 17.82
C ASN A 389 -3.67 16.01 16.84
N GLY A 390 -4.08 15.18 15.88
CA GLY A 390 -5.02 15.56 14.82
C GLY A 390 -4.39 16.43 13.72
N GLU A 391 -3.06 16.45 13.59
CA GLU A 391 -2.38 17.20 12.54
C GLU A 391 -2.27 16.45 11.20
N VAL A 392 -2.92 15.29 11.06
CA VAL A 392 -2.90 14.45 9.86
C VAL A 392 -4.32 14.00 9.57
N ASP A 393 -4.75 14.06 8.31
CA ASP A 393 -6.12 13.73 7.88
C ASP A 393 -6.33 12.24 7.65
N GLY A 394 -5.29 11.53 7.22
CA GLY A 394 -5.19 10.10 7.41
C GLY A 394 -4.03 9.43 6.69
N ARG A 395 -3.57 8.29 7.21
CA ARG A 395 -2.47 7.49 6.62
C ARG A 395 -2.42 6.10 7.27
N THR A 396 -1.82 5.10 6.62
CA THR A 396 -1.48 3.80 7.23
C THR A 396 -0.01 3.66 7.63
N THR A 397 0.86 4.39 6.93
CA THR A 397 2.31 4.31 7.05
C THR A 397 2.79 5.04 8.32
N ASN A 398 3.73 4.40 9.02
CA ASN A 398 4.43 4.87 10.24
C ASN A 398 3.75 4.59 11.59
N TYR A 399 2.53 4.03 11.62
CA TYR A 399 1.89 3.58 12.87
C TYR A 399 2.34 2.16 13.23
N VAL A 400 2.49 1.91 14.53
CA VAL A 400 2.93 0.61 15.06
C VAL A 400 1.91 0.05 16.03
N LEU A 401 1.63 -1.24 15.90
CA LEU A 401 0.50 -1.87 16.59
C LEU A 401 0.60 -1.85 18.12
N HIS A 402 1.80 -2.04 18.67
CA HIS A 402 2.00 -2.04 20.13
C HIS A 402 1.81 -0.66 20.78
N GLU A 403 1.80 0.43 20.00
CA GLU A 403 1.45 1.78 20.47
C GLU A 403 -0.06 2.06 20.38
N LEU A 404 -0.90 1.11 19.94
CA LEU A 404 -2.35 1.27 19.82
C LEU A 404 -3.02 1.85 21.08
N PRO A 405 -2.66 1.46 22.33
CA PRO A 405 -3.24 2.07 23.53
C PRO A 405 -3.03 3.59 23.59
N LEU A 406 -1.86 4.07 23.17
CA LEU A 406 -1.55 5.50 23.12
C LEU A 406 -2.40 6.21 22.04
N TYR A 407 -2.60 5.57 20.89
CA TYR A 407 -3.48 6.11 19.84
C TYR A 407 -4.94 6.16 20.32
N VAL A 408 -5.40 5.15 21.05
CA VAL A 408 -6.75 5.11 21.61
C VAL A 408 -6.94 6.23 22.64
N GLU A 409 -5.99 6.41 23.56
CA GLU A 409 -6.06 7.46 24.60
C GLU A 409 -6.15 8.88 24.00
N ASN A 410 -5.61 9.08 22.80
CA ASN A 410 -5.60 10.37 22.13
C ASN A 410 -6.70 10.56 21.08
N MET A 411 -7.50 9.55 20.77
CA MET A 411 -8.45 9.59 19.65
C MET A 411 -9.53 10.66 19.79
N GLU A 412 -10.00 10.92 21.02
CA GLU A 412 -10.96 11.99 21.29
C GLU A 412 -10.29 13.35 21.18
N ARG A 413 -9.13 13.54 21.80
CA ARG A 413 -8.39 14.82 21.75
C ARG A 413 -8.02 15.19 20.33
N GLY A 414 -7.43 14.24 19.60
CA GLY A 414 -6.99 14.35 18.22
C GLY A 414 -8.07 14.12 17.19
N ASP A 415 -9.34 13.93 17.58
CA ASP A 415 -10.53 13.78 16.73
C ASP A 415 -10.30 12.93 15.47
N TYR A 416 -9.83 11.69 15.71
CA TYR A 416 -9.65 10.68 14.69
C TYR A 416 -10.22 9.35 15.14
N SER A 417 -10.41 8.48 14.17
CA SER A 417 -10.75 7.07 14.36
C SER A 417 -9.62 6.18 13.87
N ILE A 418 -9.53 4.98 14.44
CA ILE A 418 -8.50 3.99 14.14
C ILE A 418 -9.12 2.82 13.38
N TYR A 419 -8.67 2.64 12.15
CA TYR A 419 -9.09 1.58 11.24
C TYR A 419 -8.06 0.46 11.28
N GLY A 420 -8.55 -0.79 11.29
CA GLY A 420 -7.74 -1.99 11.12
C GLY A 420 -7.95 -2.54 9.72
N TRP A 421 -6.93 -2.44 8.89
CA TRP A 421 -6.89 -2.98 7.53
C TRP A 421 -5.93 -4.17 7.51
N PRO A 422 -6.44 -5.40 7.68
CA PRO A 422 -5.59 -6.58 7.77
C PRO A 422 -5.06 -6.96 6.39
N ALA A 423 -3.86 -7.54 6.33
CA ALA A 423 -3.40 -8.18 5.10
C ALA A 423 -4.10 -9.53 4.95
N LEU A 424 -4.79 -9.73 3.83
CA LEU A 424 -5.63 -10.93 3.64
C LEU A 424 -4.82 -12.16 3.17
N GLY A 425 -3.49 -12.05 3.09
CA GLY A 425 -2.57 -13.10 2.59
C GLY A 425 -2.24 -14.22 3.58
N GLY A 426 -2.71 -14.13 4.83
CA GLY A 426 -2.73 -15.26 5.77
C GLY A 426 -1.51 -15.46 6.67
N ALA A 427 -0.51 -14.59 6.61
CA ALA A 427 0.66 -14.54 7.48
C ALA A 427 1.22 -13.10 7.53
N ASP A 428 1.00 -12.36 8.60
CA ASP A 428 1.52 -10.99 8.75
C ASP A 428 2.93 -11.05 9.34
N LEU A 429 3.08 -11.83 10.41
CA LEU A 429 4.34 -12.01 11.12
C LEU A 429 4.91 -13.40 10.90
N GLY A 430 6.19 -13.46 10.56
CA GLY A 430 6.97 -14.68 10.54
C GLY A 430 8.46 -14.45 10.33
N PHE A 431 9.16 -15.57 10.21
CA PHE A 431 10.60 -15.65 10.05
C PHE A 431 10.92 -16.20 8.66
N GLU A 432 11.57 -15.40 7.83
CA GLU A 432 11.97 -15.81 6.49
C GLU A 432 13.31 -16.50 6.53
N VAL A 433 13.42 -17.53 5.69
CA VAL A 433 14.64 -18.32 5.54
C VAL A 433 15.08 -18.29 4.09
N ASN A 434 16.34 -17.95 3.84
CA ASN A 434 16.90 -17.94 2.51
C ASN A 434 17.34 -19.36 2.13
N GLN A 435 16.50 -20.04 1.35
CA GLN A 435 16.70 -21.40 0.84
C GLN A 435 17.86 -21.50 -0.15
N THR A 436 18.45 -20.36 -0.55
CA THR A 436 19.62 -20.30 -1.44
C THR A 436 20.90 -19.87 -0.70
N TYR A 437 20.85 -19.69 0.62
CA TYR A 437 21.99 -19.27 1.43
C TYR A 437 23.15 -20.28 1.42
N ASN A 438 24.34 -19.80 1.05
CA ASN A 438 25.56 -20.62 0.91
C ASN A 438 26.80 -20.02 1.55
N VAL A 439 26.71 -18.84 2.20
CA VAL A 439 27.87 -18.21 2.85
C VAL A 439 28.41 -19.11 3.98
N ASN A 440 27.50 -19.71 4.76
CA ASN A 440 27.81 -20.84 5.63
C ASN A 440 27.02 -22.07 5.12
N THR A 441 27.73 -23.05 4.58
CA THR A 441 27.14 -24.23 3.94
C THR A 441 26.41 -25.15 4.92
N GLU A 442 26.90 -25.30 6.16
CA GLU A 442 26.23 -26.08 7.20
C GLU A 442 24.91 -25.43 7.63
N VAL A 443 24.91 -24.11 7.83
CA VAL A 443 23.66 -23.36 8.11
C VAL A 443 22.71 -23.44 6.92
N GLY A 444 23.20 -23.22 5.69
CA GLY A 444 22.40 -23.35 4.47
C GLY A 444 21.77 -24.74 4.32
N ARG A 445 22.50 -25.80 4.69
CA ARG A 445 21.98 -27.18 4.72
C ARG A 445 20.84 -27.33 5.73
N LEU A 446 20.98 -26.80 6.94
CA LEU A 446 19.91 -26.82 7.94
C LEU A 446 18.68 -26.07 7.45
N LEU A 447 18.83 -24.86 6.92
CA LEU A 447 17.71 -24.04 6.45
C LEU A 447 16.93 -24.70 5.30
N ARG A 448 17.59 -25.48 4.44
CA ARG A 448 16.95 -26.28 3.38
C ARG A 448 16.26 -27.54 3.89
N THR A 449 16.66 -28.05 5.04
CA THR A 449 16.07 -29.25 5.65
C THR A 449 14.71 -28.91 6.27
N LYS A 450 13.64 -29.54 5.77
CA LYS A 450 12.27 -29.26 6.21
C LYS A 450 12.08 -29.56 7.69
N GLU A 451 12.67 -30.66 8.16
CA GLU A 451 12.61 -31.13 9.54
C GLU A 451 13.25 -30.11 10.49
N PHE A 452 14.33 -29.44 10.08
CA PHE A 452 14.95 -28.37 10.87
C PHE A 452 14.00 -27.18 11.05
N ARG A 453 13.33 -26.75 9.98
CA ARG A 453 12.34 -25.65 10.05
C ARG A 453 11.14 -26.01 10.91
N ILE A 454 10.68 -27.27 10.84
CA ILE A 454 9.61 -27.79 11.71
C ILE A 454 10.07 -27.81 13.17
N ALA A 455 11.31 -28.20 13.45
CA ALA A 455 11.85 -28.16 14.81
C ALA A 455 11.92 -26.73 15.37
N MET A 456 12.41 -25.76 14.58
CA MET A 456 12.35 -24.34 14.94
C MET A 456 10.91 -23.88 15.17
N SER A 457 9.97 -24.32 14.35
CA SER A 457 8.54 -23.99 14.50
C SER A 457 7.96 -24.50 15.82
N HIS A 458 8.28 -25.73 16.22
CA HIS A 458 7.86 -26.30 17.51
C HIS A 458 8.52 -25.63 18.72
N ALA A 459 9.69 -25.02 18.53
CA ALA A 459 10.36 -24.26 19.58
C ALA A 459 9.77 -22.86 19.81
N LEU A 460 8.81 -22.40 19.02
CA LEU A 460 8.21 -21.07 19.14
C LEU A 460 7.00 -21.04 20.09
N ASP A 461 7.00 -20.09 21.02
CA ASP A 461 5.82 -19.65 21.75
C ASP A 461 5.18 -18.47 20.98
N ARG A 462 4.25 -18.83 20.10
CA ARG A 462 3.53 -17.87 19.26
C ARG A 462 2.56 -17.02 20.05
N ASN A 463 1.99 -17.55 21.14
CA ASN A 463 1.13 -16.78 22.04
C ASN A 463 1.94 -15.67 22.70
N ALA A 464 3.11 -15.99 23.26
CA ALA A 464 3.98 -14.99 23.86
C ALA A 464 4.37 -13.88 22.87
N ILE A 465 4.68 -14.23 21.62
CA ILE A 465 5.00 -13.25 20.57
C ILE A 465 3.76 -12.41 20.21
N ASN A 466 2.60 -13.03 20.00
CA ASN A 466 1.37 -12.34 19.64
C ASN A 466 0.90 -11.37 20.73
N GLU A 467 0.90 -11.80 21.99
CA GLU A 467 0.54 -10.95 23.14
C GLU A 467 1.50 -9.78 23.30
N THR A 468 2.82 -10.03 23.22
CA THR A 468 3.84 -9.01 23.49
C THR A 468 4.00 -8.02 22.34
N ALA A 469 4.01 -8.50 21.08
CA ALA A 469 4.32 -7.68 19.92
C ALA A 469 3.08 -7.19 19.15
N GLN A 470 1.94 -7.86 19.29
CA GLN A 470 0.72 -7.58 18.53
C GLN A 470 -0.53 -7.39 19.39
N LEU A 471 -0.39 -7.30 20.72
CA LEU A 471 -1.49 -7.08 21.67
C LEU A 471 -2.60 -8.14 21.58
N GLY A 472 -2.25 -9.37 21.19
CA GLY A 472 -3.21 -10.47 21.02
C GLY A 472 -4.12 -10.34 19.79
N LEU A 473 -3.90 -9.32 18.93
CA LEU A 473 -4.75 -9.05 17.76
C LEU A 473 -4.52 -10.01 16.59
N GLY A 474 -3.34 -10.65 16.53
CA GLY A 474 -3.03 -11.61 15.47
C GLY A 474 -3.76 -12.93 15.65
N VAL A 475 -4.20 -13.51 14.54
CA VAL A 475 -4.65 -14.90 14.48
C VAL A 475 -3.43 -15.79 14.34
N ILE A 476 -3.19 -16.69 15.31
CA ILE A 476 -2.09 -17.64 15.24
C ILE A 476 -2.43 -18.70 14.20
N GLN A 477 -1.82 -18.59 13.03
CA GLN A 477 -1.99 -19.53 11.94
C GLN A 477 -0.76 -19.56 11.01
N ASN A 478 -0.70 -20.64 10.23
CA ASN A 478 0.17 -20.82 9.09
C ASN A 478 -0.37 -19.95 7.94
N ARG A 479 0.40 -19.83 6.85
CA ARG A 479 0.06 -18.96 5.73
C ARG A 479 -1.13 -19.48 4.93
N VAL A 480 -2.33 -19.12 5.38
CA VAL A 480 -3.61 -19.46 4.76
C VAL A 480 -4.42 -18.17 4.61
N PRO A 481 -4.77 -17.76 3.38
CA PRO A 481 -5.33 -16.43 3.14
C PRO A 481 -6.77 -16.36 3.65
N HIS A 482 -7.32 -15.14 3.81
CA HIS A 482 -8.64 -14.96 4.40
C HIS A 482 -9.75 -15.73 3.64
N PRO A 483 -10.79 -16.30 4.27
CA PRO A 483 -11.86 -17.04 3.58
C PRO A 483 -12.61 -16.28 2.48
N ASN A 484 -12.52 -14.95 2.47
CA ASN A 484 -13.12 -14.09 1.43
C ASN A 484 -12.33 -14.06 0.11
N THR A 485 -11.14 -14.69 0.03
CA THR A 485 -10.42 -14.87 -1.24
C THR A 485 -10.76 -16.21 -1.89
N PRO A 486 -10.87 -16.29 -3.24
CA PRO A 486 -11.05 -17.57 -3.94
C PRO A 486 -9.90 -18.57 -3.69
N TYR A 487 -8.73 -18.08 -3.27
CA TYR A 487 -7.52 -18.89 -3.07
C TYR A 487 -7.40 -19.52 -1.67
N ASN A 488 -8.38 -19.31 -0.77
CA ASN A 488 -8.40 -20.01 0.51
C ASN A 488 -8.65 -21.53 0.25
N PRO A 489 -7.76 -22.44 0.73
CA PRO A 489 -7.93 -23.88 0.55
C PRO A 489 -9.12 -24.51 1.30
N GLY A 490 -9.68 -23.83 2.30
CA GLY A 490 -10.80 -24.29 3.12
C GLY A 490 -10.43 -25.35 4.17
N ASP A 491 -9.16 -25.42 4.56
CA ASP A 491 -8.61 -26.48 5.40
C ASP A 491 -8.09 -25.89 6.73
N ASP A 492 -8.83 -26.12 7.81
CA ASP A 492 -8.46 -25.68 9.15
C ASP A 492 -7.20 -26.41 9.65
N GLU A 493 -6.94 -27.65 9.24
CA GLU A 493 -5.72 -28.38 9.64
C GLU A 493 -4.47 -27.70 9.08
N LEU A 494 -4.56 -27.21 7.84
CA LEU A 494 -3.47 -26.46 7.20
C LEU A 494 -3.12 -25.19 7.99
N THR A 495 -4.11 -24.52 8.57
CA THR A 495 -3.88 -23.31 9.37
C THR A 495 -3.07 -23.58 10.63
N GLN A 496 -3.10 -24.79 11.20
CA GLN A 496 -2.41 -25.14 12.45
C GLN A 496 -1.20 -26.05 12.25
N LEU A 497 -0.89 -26.39 10.99
CA LEU A 497 0.17 -27.32 10.65
C LEU A 497 1.54 -26.85 11.19
N TYR A 498 2.16 -27.70 12.02
CA TYR A 498 3.44 -27.48 12.71
C TYR A 498 3.49 -26.30 13.70
N MET A 499 2.36 -25.80 14.17
CA MET A 499 2.33 -24.58 14.99
C MET A 499 2.38 -24.80 16.50
N GLU A 500 2.08 -26.02 16.95
CA GLU A 500 2.12 -26.40 18.36
C GLU A 500 3.51 -26.16 18.97
N ARG A 501 3.57 -25.55 20.17
CA ARG A 501 4.81 -25.45 20.93
C ARG A 501 5.10 -26.77 21.63
N ASP A 502 6.18 -27.43 21.25
CA ASP A 502 6.63 -28.69 21.83
C ASP A 502 8.16 -28.75 21.82
N LEU A 503 8.76 -28.42 22.98
CA LEU A 503 10.22 -28.38 23.14
C LEU A 503 10.85 -29.76 23.09
N ASP A 504 10.15 -30.80 23.56
CA ASP A 504 10.68 -32.17 23.56
C ASP A 504 10.75 -32.69 22.12
N LYS A 505 9.69 -32.47 21.34
CA LYS A 505 9.66 -32.80 19.91
C LYS A 505 10.69 -31.99 19.13
N ALA A 506 10.82 -30.69 19.40
CA ALA A 506 11.84 -29.87 18.76
C ALA A 506 13.26 -30.41 19.05
N ASN A 507 13.57 -30.74 20.31
CA ASN A 507 14.86 -31.31 20.68
C ASN A 507 15.12 -32.66 20.02
N MET A 508 14.14 -33.56 20.01
CA MET A 508 14.22 -34.87 19.35
C MET A 508 14.51 -34.71 17.85
N MET A 509 13.79 -33.83 17.16
CA MET A 509 14.01 -33.59 15.73
C MET A 509 15.40 -33.01 15.45
N LEU A 510 15.90 -32.12 16.31
CA LEU A 510 17.27 -31.58 16.19
C LEU A 510 18.34 -32.67 16.45
N ASP A 511 18.09 -33.58 17.40
CA ASP A 511 18.97 -34.71 17.68
C ASP A 511 19.02 -35.70 16.50
N ASP A 512 17.86 -35.99 15.89
CA ASP A 512 17.74 -36.85 14.70
C ASP A 512 18.48 -36.26 13.48
N LEU A 513 18.62 -34.93 13.44
CA LEU A 513 19.41 -34.21 12.44
C LEU A 513 20.92 -34.19 12.75
N GLY A 514 21.36 -34.87 13.82
CA GLY A 514 22.75 -34.98 14.23
C GLY A 514 23.26 -33.79 15.05
N LEU A 515 22.38 -32.94 15.58
CA LEU A 515 22.76 -31.74 16.34
C LEU A 515 22.77 -31.97 17.86
N SER A 516 23.05 -33.19 18.33
CA SER A 516 23.00 -33.54 19.76
C SER A 516 24.18 -33.03 20.59
N GLY A 517 25.29 -32.68 19.95
CA GLY A 517 26.44 -32.06 20.61
C GLY A 517 26.09 -30.68 21.17
N ARG A 518 26.68 -30.30 22.31
CA ARG A 518 26.50 -28.99 22.93
C ARG A 518 27.84 -28.42 23.41
N ASP A 519 27.95 -27.10 23.41
CA ASP A 519 29.05 -26.37 24.03
C ASP A 519 28.80 -26.08 25.52
N ASP A 520 29.78 -25.46 26.19
CA ASP A 520 29.71 -25.14 27.62
C ASP A 520 28.59 -24.15 27.99
N ALA A 521 28.08 -23.40 27.00
CA ALA A 521 26.96 -22.48 27.18
C ALA A 521 25.60 -23.16 26.91
N GLY A 522 25.59 -24.44 26.56
CA GLY A 522 24.40 -25.24 26.30
C GLY A 522 23.86 -25.15 24.88
N PHE A 523 24.56 -24.46 23.98
CA PHE A 523 24.16 -24.36 22.56
C PHE A 523 24.63 -25.57 21.78
N ARG A 524 23.81 -25.99 20.81
CA ARG A 524 24.08 -27.12 19.92
C ARG A 524 25.29 -26.84 19.06
N THR A 525 26.04 -27.89 18.74
CA THR A 525 27.22 -27.83 17.88
C THR A 525 27.07 -28.70 16.65
N PHE A 526 27.70 -28.29 15.56
CA PHE A 526 27.92 -29.14 14.39
C PHE A 526 28.94 -30.24 14.72
N SER A 527 29.08 -31.22 13.83
CA SER A 527 30.02 -32.33 14.01
C SER A 527 31.49 -31.89 14.08
N ASN A 528 31.82 -30.70 13.57
CA ASN A 528 33.16 -30.11 13.66
C ASN A 528 33.40 -29.38 15.00
N GLY A 529 32.40 -29.30 15.89
CA GLY A 529 32.48 -28.63 17.18
C GLY A 529 32.06 -27.15 17.16
N ASP A 530 31.81 -26.57 15.98
CA ASP A 530 31.35 -25.19 15.88
C ASP A 530 29.92 -25.06 16.39
N ARG A 531 29.60 -23.94 17.04
CA ARG A 531 28.24 -23.64 17.50
C ARG A 531 27.28 -23.48 16.32
N VAL A 532 26.07 -24.02 16.46
CA VAL A 532 24.94 -23.73 15.56
C VAL A 532 24.42 -22.32 15.87
N SER A 533 24.87 -21.34 15.07
CA SER A 533 24.48 -19.94 15.18
C SER A 533 23.79 -19.46 13.90
N ILE A 534 22.60 -18.86 14.03
CA ILE A 534 21.75 -18.41 12.91
C ILE A 534 21.56 -16.91 12.99
N ASN A 535 21.89 -16.19 11.92
CA ASN A 535 21.74 -14.73 11.88
C ASN A 535 20.38 -14.30 11.32
N PHE A 536 19.75 -13.34 12.00
CA PHE A 536 18.49 -12.71 11.60
C PHE A 536 18.70 -11.23 11.36
N ILE A 537 18.56 -10.80 10.09
CA ILE A 537 18.67 -9.39 9.72
C ILE A 537 17.29 -8.72 9.61
N PHE A 538 17.14 -7.51 10.15
CA PHE A 538 15.89 -6.74 10.05
C PHE A 538 16.07 -5.23 10.31
N SER A 539 15.07 -4.43 9.93
CA SER A 539 15.03 -2.99 10.28
C SER A 539 14.56 -2.76 11.72
N PRO A 540 14.98 -1.65 12.38
CA PRO A 540 14.54 -1.33 13.74
C PRO A 540 13.05 -0.96 13.87
N SER A 541 12.32 -0.87 12.76
CA SER A 541 10.92 -0.42 12.70
C SER A 541 9.90 -1.56 12.89
N HIS A 542 8.66 -1.19 13.19
CA HIS A 542 7.49 -2.09 13.28
C HIS A 542 7.60 -3.19 14.34
N GLY A 543 8.21 -2.89 15.49
CA GLY A 543 8.29 -3.82 16.64
C GLY A 543 9.23 -5.01 16.46
N ARG A 544 9.97 -5.10 15.35
CA ARG A 544 10.89 -6.21 15.05
C ARG A 544 11.96 -6.47 16.12
N PRO A 545 12.55 -5.46 16.82
CA PRO A 545 13.51 -5.74 17.88
C PRO A 545 12.96 -6.59 19.03
N ILE A 546 11.73 -6.31 19.48
CA ILE A 546 11.07 -7.09 20.56
C ILE A 546 10.83 -8.53 20.08
N ILE A 547 10.39 -8.69 18.83
CA ILE A 547 10.16 -10.01 18.21
C ILE A 547 11.48 -10.79 18.12
N GLY A 548 12.58 -10.12 17.76
CA GLY A 548 13.91 -10.73 17.66
C GLY A 548 14.44 -11.23 19.00
N GLU A 549 14.29 -10.45 20.07
CA GLU A 549 14.68 -10.89 21.43
C GLU A 549 13.85 -12.07 21.91
N LEU A 550 12.54 -12.09 21.63
CA LEU A 550 11.68 -13.25 21.94
C LEU A 550 12.10 -14.49 21.14
N LEU A 551 12.35 -14.36 19.84
CA LEU A 551 12.86 -15.45 19.00
C LEU A 551 14.17 -16.00 19.58
N LYS A 552 15.13 -15.12 19.90
CA LYS A 552 16.43 -15.48 20.45
C LYS A 552 16.30 -16.24 21.77
N ALA A 553 15.49 -15.75 22.69
CA ALA A 553 15.24 -16.41 23.97
C ALA A 553 14.62 -17.81 23.77
N GLN A 554 13.62 -17.93 22.90
CA GLN A 554 12.90 -19.19 22.66
C GLN A 554 13.77 -20.24 21.95
N MET A 555 14.59 -19.83 20.98
CA MET A 555 15.51 -20.74 20.28
C MET A 555 16.63 -21.25 21.20
N ALA A 556 17.06 -20.45 22.18
CA ALA A 556 18.04 -20.87 23.17
C ALA A 556 17.54 -22.04 24.05
N GLU A 557 16.22 -22.17 24.27
CA GLU A 557 15.62 -23.29 25.03
C GLU A 557 15.87 -24.65 24.36
N VAL A 558 16.01 -24.67 23.03
CA VAL A 558 16.38 -25.87 22.26
C VAL A 558 17.86 -25.88 21.87
N GLY A 559 18.65 -24.93 22.39
CA GLY A 559 20.09 -24.83 22.15
C GLY A 559 20.47 -24.25 20.78
N ILE A 560 19.60 -23.51 20.10
CA ILE A 560 19.98 -22.81 18.87
C ILE A 560 20.35 -21.37 19.21
N ASP A 561 21.55 -20.95 18.82
CA ASP A 561 22.03 -19.58 19.05
C ASP A 561 21.52 -18.67 17.93
N ILE A 562 20.85 -17.57 18.30
CA ILE A 562 20.33 -16.57 17.37
C ILE A 562 21.11 -15.27 17.53
N GLN A 563 21.64 -14.79 16.41
CA GLN A 563 22.27 -13.48 16.29
C GLN A 563 21.30 -12.52 15.60
N LEU A 564 21.21 -11.29 16.11
CA LEU A 564 20.30 -10.26 15.60
C LEU A 564 21.13 -9.15 14.96
N ASP A 565 20.88 -8.88 13.69
CA ASP A 565 21.52 -7.80 12.94
C ASP A 565 20.47 -6.74 12.56
N ILE A 566 20.62 -5.55 13.11
CA ILE A 566 19.63 -4.47 12.98
C ILE A 566 20.15 -3.42 12.01
N GLN A 567 19.58 -3.39 10.80
CA GLN A 567 20.00 -2.50 9.74
C GLN A 567 18.82 -1.83 9.03
N GLY A 568 18.95 -0.53 8.72
CA GLY A 568 17.92 0.21 7.98
C GLY A 568 17.64 -0.35 6.58
N ARG A 569 18.68 -0.85 5.88
CA ARG A 569 18.60 -1.44 4.53
C ARG A 569 18.81 -2.96 4.51
N TRP A 570 18.24 -3.66 5.49
CA TRP A 570 18.37 -5.12 5.66
C TRP A 570 18.05 -5.96 4.41
N TRP A 571 17.15 -5.49 3.53
CA TRP A 571 16.75 -6.25 2.34
C TRP A 571 17.85 -6.35 1.29
N GLU A 572 18.84 -5.44 1.26
CA GLU A 572 19.95 -5.47 0.30
C GLU A 572 20.83 -6.71 0.50
N PRO A 573 21.44 -6.93 1.68
CA PRO A 573 22.25 -8.12 1.93
C PRO A 573 21.41 -9.42 1.93
N PHE A 574 20.15 -9.38 2.38
CA PHE A 574 19.26 -10.55 2.29
C PHE A 574 19.00 -10.97 0.83
N ARG A 575 18.75 -10.01 -0.08
CA ARG A 575 18.57 -10.27 -1.51
C ARG A 575 19.85 -10.72 -2.21
N ALA A 576 20.98 -10.17 -1.78
CA ALA A 576 22.30 -10.59 -2.25
C ALA A 576 22.70 -11.99 -1.74
N VAL A 577 21.86 -12.61 -0.89
CA VAL A 577 22.10 -13.94 -0.30
C VAL A 577 23.33 -13.94 0.61
N GLU A 578 23.67 -12.76 1.14
CA GLU A 578 24.70 -12.57 2.17
C GLU A 578 24.17 -12.93 3.56
N GLU A 579 22.84 -12.85 3.73
CA GLU A 579 22.14 -13.12 4.99
C GLU A 579 21.18 -14.29 4.88
N CYS A 580 21.07 -15.04 5.99
CA CYS A 580 20.39 -16.34 5.99
C CYS A 580 18.91 -16.25 6.39
N CYS A 581 18.55 -15.38 7.33
CA CYS A 581 17.19 -15.25 7.83
C CYS A 581 16.78 -13.79 8.05
N SER A 582 15.47 -13.52 8.04
CA SER A 582 14.92 -12.20 8.33
C SER A 582 13.69 -12.28 9.25
N ILE A 583 13.39 -11.18 9.96
CA ILE A 583 12.14 -11.02 10.70
C ILE A 583 11.20 -10.13 9.89
N ASN A 584 10.04 -10.66 9.52
CA ASN A 584 9.12 -9.96 8.64
C ASN A 584 7.73 -9.85 9.27
N THR A 585 7.27 -8.59 9.46
CA THR A 585 5.94 -8.23 9.97
C THR A 585 4.96 -7.90 8.84
N ASN A 586 5.31 -8.21 7.60
CA ASN A 586 4.60 -7.82 6.39
C ASN A 586 4.60 -8.94 5.32
N LEU A 587 4.57 -10.21 5.76
CA LEU A 587 4.68 -11.37 4.86
C LEU A 587 3.50 -11.53 3.90
N SER A 588 2.31 -11.06 4.29
CA SER A 588 1.06 -11.22 3.53
C SER A 588 0.84 -10.17 2.46
N ARG A 589 1.67 -9.14 2.44
CA ARG A 589 1.47 -8.00 1.56
C ARG A 589 1.47 -8.42 0.09
N HIS A 590 0.45 -8.00 -0.67
CA HIS A 590 0.29 -8.32 -2.10
C HIS A 590 0.23 -9.82 -2.40
N THR A 591 -0.11 -10.64 -1.42
CA THR A 591 -0.11 -12.10 -1.62
C THR A 591 -1.50 -12.70 -1.66
N VAL A 592 -2.54 -11.92 -1.34
CA VAL A 592 -3.95 -12.28 -1.51
C VAL A 592 -4.18 -12.85 -2.91
N ASN A 593 -3.62 -12.19 -3.92
CA ASN A 593 -3.46 -12.71 -5.27
C ASN A 593 -2.06 -13.37 -5.40
N PRO A 594 -1.97 -14.72 -5.43
CA PRO A 594 -0.68 -15.42 -5.46
C PRO A 594 0.03 -15.30 -6.82
N TRP A 595 -0.62 -14.75 -7.85
CA TRP A 595 -0.11 -14.71 -9.23
C TRP A 595 0.75 -13.47 -9.56
N MET A 596 0.75 -12.45 -8.69
CA MET A 596 1.48 -11.20 -8.95
C MET A 596 3.00 -11.46 -9.06
N ARG A 597 3.61 -11.35 -10.25
CA ARG A 597 5.07 -11.51 -10.45
C ARG A 597 5.93 -10.49 -9.71
N PHE A 598 5.39 -9.31 -9.43
CA PHE A 598 6.11 -8.21 -8.79
C PHE A 598 5.53 -7.96 -7.40
N ARG A 599 6.41 -7.82 -6.39
CA ARG A 599 6.11 -7.65 -4.94
C ARG A 599 5.52 -8.86 -4.19
N THR A 600 5.21 -9.98 -4.81
CA THR A 600 4.86 -11.19 -4.05
C THR A 600 6.12 -11.86 -3.50
N ASN A 601 6.09 -12.34 -2.26
CA ASN A 601 7.12 -13.23 -1.69
C ASN A 601 6.73 -14.71 -1.81
N PHE A 602 5.71 -15.00 -2.62
CA PHE A 602 5.08 -16.29 -2.73
C PHE A 602 5.73 -17.20 -3.79
N ILE A 603 6.31 -16.63 -4.84
CA ILE A 603 6.93 -17.38 -5.93
C ILE A 603 8.35 -16.84 -6.17
N PRO A 604 9.38 -17.69 -6.25
CA PRO A 604 10.70 -17.27 -6.70
C PRO A 604 10.73 -17.17 -8.23
N PHE A 605 9.90 -16.31 -8.83
CA PHE A 605 9.91 -16.08 -10.28
C PHE A 605 10.82 -14.90 -10.67
N HIS A 606 10.99 -13.95 -9.74
CA HIS A 606 11.87 -12.80 -9.88
C HIS A 606 12.59 -12.49 -8.56
N GLU A 607 13.66 -11.69 -8.64
CA GLU A 607 14.33 -11.12 -7.47
C GLU A 607 13.45 -10.04 -6.83
N VAL A 608 12.41 -10.46 -6.14
CA VAL A 608 11.44 -9.59 -5.46
C VAL A 608 11.81 -9.39 -4.00
N TYR A 609 11.05 -8.54 -3.30
CA TYR A 609 11.23 -8.40 -1.85
C TYR A 609 10.84 -9.74 -1.21
N PHE A 610 11.67 -10.23 -0.29
CA PHE A 610 11.29 -11.27 0.67
C PHE A 610 11.14 -12.70 0.12
N ALA A 611 11.62 -13.01 -1.09
CA ALA A 611 11.49 -14.36 -1.64
C ALA A 611 12.52 -15.34 -1.03
N PRO A 612 12.10 -16.54 -0.57
CA PRO A 612 12.98 -17.51 0.05
C PRO A 612 14.00 -18.14 -0.92
N GLY A 613 13.81 -18.01 -2.24
CA GLY A 613 14.63 -18.66 -3.27
C GLY A 613 15.24 -17.71 -4.31
N MET A 614 15.94 -16.66 -3.87
CA MET A 614 16.43 -15.59 -4.75
C MET A 614 17.32 -16.09 -5.91
N LEU A 615 18.25 -17.01 -5.66
CA LEU A 615 19.08 -17.56 -6.75
C LEU A 615 18.30 -18.49 -7.68
N ILE A 616 17.25 -19.16 -7.19
CA ILE A 616 16.35 -19.98 -8.04
C ILE A 616 15.51 -19.07 -8.94
N ALA A 617 15.03 -17.94 -8.41
CA ALA A 617 14.37 -16.92 -9.22
C ALA A 617 15.27 -16.37 -10.32
N LYS A 618 16.54 -16.12 -9.99
CA LYS A 618 17.57 -15.70 -10.96
C LYS A 618 17.79 -16.76 -12.05
N TYR A 619 17.80 -18.04 -11.69
CA TYR A 619 17.88 -19.16 -12.63
C TYR A 619 16.76 -19.14 -13.65
N TYR A 620 15.51 -19.09 -13.20
CA TYR A 620 14.37 -19.05 -14.12
C TYR A 620 14.37 -17.80 -14.99
N ARG A 621 14.64 -16.62 -14.40
CA ARG A 621 14.70 -15.35 -15.15
C ARG A 621 15.75 -15.35 -16.25
N THR A 622 16.91 -15.97 -16.01
CA THR A 622 18.04 -15.99 -16.95
C THR A 622 18.07 -17.26 -17.81
N GLN A 623 17.01 -18.05 -17.78
CA GLN A 623 16.90 -19.33 -18.50
C GLN A 623 18.10 -20.26 -18.23
N GLY A 624 18.56 -20.25 -16.98
CA GLY A 624 19.68 -21.06 -16.50
C GLY A 624 21.07 -20.49 -16.72
N ALA A 625 21.22 -19.27 -17.26
CA ALA A 625 22.54 -18.64 -17.42
C ALA A 625 23.18 -18.21 -16.09
N GLU A 626 22.37 -17.79 -15.11
CA GLU A 626 22.83 -17.35 -13.79
C GLU A 626 21.91 -17.83 -12.68
N GLY A 627 22.39 -17.93 -11.44
CA GLY A 627 21.59 -18.37 -10.30
C GLY A 627 21.73 -19.85 -9.99
N MET A 628 20.74 -20.42 -9.32
CA MET A 628 20.79 -21.76 -8.76
C MET A 628 19.64 -22.60 -9.34
N ALA A 629 19.96 -23.66 -10.09
CA ALA A 629 18.94 -24.53 -10.69
C ALA A 629 18.10 -25.24 -9.62
N PRO A 630 16.79 -25.47 -9.83
CA PRO A 630 15.96 -26.28 -8.95
C PRO A 630 16.24 -27.79 -9.15
N GLY A 631 16.33 -28.55 -8.06
CA GLY A 631 16.40 -30.01 -8.05
C GLY A 631 17.80 -30.59 -7.78
N SER A 632 17.87 -31.91 -7.64
CA SER A 632 19.10 -32.65 -7.32
C SER A 632 20.00 -32.93 -8.53
N ASP A 633 19.89 -32.16 -9.62
CA ASP A 633 20.63 -32.43 -10.86
C ASP A 633 22.11 -31.97 -10.74
N PRO A 634 23.09 -32.91 -10.75
CA PRO A 634 24.50 -32.58 -10.60
C PRO A 634 25.09 -31.85 -11.81
N SER A 635 24.38 -31.73 -12.94
CA SER A 635 24.85 -31.01 -14.14
C SER A 635 24.79 -29.49 -14.02
N PHE A 636 24.13 -28.96 -12.99
CA PHE A 636 24.01 -27.53 -12.72
C PHE A 636 24.85 -27.08 -11.51
N LEU A 637 25.99 -27.76 -11.28
CA LEU A 637 27.07 -27.23 -10.43
C LEU A 637 27.99 -26.29 -11.24
N PRO A 638 28.51 -25.18 -10.66
CA PRO A 638 28.23 -24.66 -9.31
C PRO A 638 27.85 -23.16 -9.28
N LEU A 639 26.85 -22.83 -8.46
CA LEU A 639 26.92 -21.64 -7.59
C LEU A 639 26.82 -22.02 -6.08
N ALA A 640 26.96 -23.30 -5.77
CA ALA A 640 27.26 -23.81 -4.45
C ALA A 640 28.62 -24.55 -4.54
N PRO A 641 29.49 -24.48 -3.52
CA PRO A 641 30.69 -25.30 -3.45
C PRO A 641 30.41 -26.78 -3.83
N PRO A 642 31.36 -27.54 -4.40
CA PRO A 642 31.15 -28.94 -4.78
C PRO A 642 30.69 -29.86 -3.62
N ASP A 643 30.85 -29.40 -2.39
CA ASP A 643 30.42 -29.99 -1.12
C ASP A 643 29.10 -29.41 -0.56
N ALA A 644 28.49 -28.44 -1.23
CA ALA A 644 27.21 -27.84 -0.84
C ALA A 644 26.01 -28.61 -1.42
N PHE A 645 24.96 -28.76 -0.59
CA PHE A 645 23.76 -29.54 -0.86
C PHE A 645 22.98 -29.05 -2.11
N PRO A 646 22.30 -29.93 -2.88
CA PRO A 646 21.51 -29.50 -4.03
C PRO A 646 20.42 -28.52 -3.64
N ALA A 647 20.16 -27.55 -4.52
CA ALA A 647 19.05 -26.65 -4.37
C ALA A 647 17.73 -27.39 -4.58
N ASP A 648 16.69 -27.01 -3.83
CA ASP A 648 15.34 -27.55 -4.03
C ASP A 648 15.26 -29.11 -4.04
N HIS A 649 15.95 -29.80 -3.11
CA HIS A 649 15.92 -31.27 -3.01
C HIS A 649 14.49 -31.85 -2.97
N SER A 650 13.54 -31.12 -2.37
CA SER A 650 12.15 -31.55 -2.25
C SER A 650 11.30 -31.30 -3.52
N GLY A 651 11.82 -30.57 -4.51
CA GLY A 651 11.11 -30.21 -5.75
C GLY A 651 9.96 -29.20 -5.59
N TRP A 652 9.79 -28.65 -4.39
CA TRP A 652 8.74 -27.69 -4.04
C TRP A 652 8.86 -26.36 -4.77
N PHE A 653 10.07 -25.83 -5.00
CA PHE A 653 10.22 -24.61 -5.81
C PHE A 653 9.93 -24.86 -7.28
N LYS A 654 10.34 -26.03 -7.79
CA LYS A 654 9.94 -26.47 -9.12
C LYS A 654 8.43 -26.56 -9.24
N ASN A 655 7.74 -27.20 -8.30
CA ASN A 655 6.28 -27.32 -8.32
C ASN A 655 5.61 -25.94 -8.26
N LEU A 656 6.07 -25.02 -7.39
CA LEU A 656 5.55 -23.65 -7.35
C LEU A 656 5.73 -22.93 -8.69
N HIS A 657 6.88 -23.11 -9.34
CA HIS A 657 7.13 -22.53 -10.66
C HIS A 657 6.19 -23.15 -11.72
N ASP A 658 6.10 -24.48 -11.80
CA ASP A 658 5.24 -25.19 -12.75
C ASP A 658 3.77 -24.80 -12.56
N ASP A 659 3.28 -24.76 -11.32
CA ASP A 659 1.91 -24.35 -10.97
C ASP A 659 1.67 -22.87 -11.33
N THR A 660 2.67 -22.02 -11.17
CA THR A 660 2.62 -20.61 -11.58
C THR A 660 2.43 -20.49 -13.09
N ILE A 661 3.24 -21.19 -13.89
CA ILE A 661 3.14 -21.19 -15.36
C ILE A 661 1.78 -21.75 -15.80
N ALA A 662 1.33 -22.85 -15.19
CA ALA A 662 0.03 -23.42 -15.46
C ALA A 662 -1.10 -22.44 -15.10
N GLY A 663 -0.98 -21.71 -13.99
CA GLY A 663 -1.95 -20.70 -13.57
C GLY A 663 -2.03 -19.52 -14.53
N PHE A 664 -0.90 -19.02 -15.03
CA PHE A 664 -0.86 -17.94 -16.02
C PHE A 664 -1.52 -18.31 -17.35
N ALA A 665 -1.65 -19.60 -17.64
CA ALA A 665 -2.34 -20.06 -18.83
C ALA A 665 -3.88 -20.03 -18.73
N ASN A 666 -4.45 -19.61 -17.59
CA ASN A 666 -5.88 -19.61 -17.34
C ASN A 666 -6.38 -18.25 -16.82
N SER A 667 -7.60 -17.85 -17.19
CA SER A 667 -8.19 -16.57 -16.77
C SER A 667 -8.33 -16.45 -15.23
N THR A 668 -8.44 -15.22 -14.71
CA THR A 668 -8.37 -14.90 -13.26
C THR A 668 -9.29 -15.75 -12.38
N PHE A 669 -10.50 -16.04 -12.84
CA PHE A 669 -11.49 -16.83 -12.09
C PHE A 669 -11.73 -18.22 -12.67
N ASP A 670 -10.86 -18.69 -13.56
CA ASP A 670 -10.93 -20.06 -14.06
C ASP A 670 -10.78 -21.05 -12.89
N PRO A 671 -11.68 -22.04 -12.73
CA PRO A 671 -11.62 -22.99 -11.63
C PRO A 671 -10.27 -23.72 -11.51
N ARG A 672 -9.60 -24.01 -12.64
CA ARG A 672 -8.29 -24.64 -12.64
C ARG A 672 -7.23 -23.72 -12.06
N ARG A 673 -7.27 -22.43 -12.40
CA ARG A 673 -6.36 -21.43 -11.81
C ARG A 673 -6.61 -21.32 -10.31
N VAL A 674 -7.85 -21.21 -9.89
CA VAL A 674 -8.21 -21.12 -8.46
C VAL A 674 -7.65 -22.31 -7.67
N GLU A 675 -7.83 -23.54 -8.18
CA GLU A 675 -7.31 -24.74 -7.52
C GLU A 675 -5.77 -24.80 -7.48
N LEU A 676 -5.08 -24.35 -8.54
CA LEU A 676 -3.62 -24.21 -8.52
C LEU A 676 -3.19 -23.20 -7.45
N GLY A 677 -3.87 -22.07 -7.33
CA GLY A 677 -3.58 -21.04 -6.32
C GLY A 677 -3.75 -21.58 -4.88
N LYS A 678 -4.82 -22.35 -4.63
CA LYS A 678 -4.98 -23.08 -3.35
C LYS A 678 -3.85 -24.08 -3.11
N GLY A 679 -3.41 -24.78 -4.16
CA GLY A 679 -2.28 -25.71 -4.12
C GLY A 679 -0.96 -25.03 -3.72
N MET A 680 -0.71 -23.81 -4.21
CA MET A 680 0.46 -23.04 -3.83
C MET A 680 0.47 -22.67 -2.34
N TYR A 681 -0.69 -22.28 -1.78
CA TYR A 681 -0.82 -22.03 -0.33
C TYR A 681 -0.59 -23.30 0.49
N ARG A 682 -1.13 -24.44 0.05
CA ARG A 682 -0.82 -25.76 0.64
C ARG A 682 0.68 -26.04 0.63
N ASN A 683 1.35 -25.83 -0.49
CA ASN A 683 2.79 -26.03 -0.62
C ASN A 683 3.59 -25.15 0.36
N HIS A 684 3.25 -23.85 0.48
CA HIS A 684 3.90 -22.95 1.45
C HIS A 684 3.76 -23.43 2.90
N ALA A 685 2.54 -23.78 3.31
CA ALA A 685 2.24 -24.20 4.66
C ALA A 685 2.84 -25.59 4.99
N GLU A 686 2.74 -26.54 4.07
CA GLU A 686 3.28 -27.91 4.23
C GLU A 686 4.80 -27.93 4.31
N ASN A 687 5.49 -27.02 3.63
CA ASN A 687 6.94 -27.02 3.56
C ASN A 687 7.63 -25.96 4.42
N LEU A 688 6.89 -25.09 5.11
CA LEU A 688 7.45 -23.97 5.89
C LEU A 688 8.51 -23.19 5.09
N LEU A 689 8.12 -22.62 3.94
CA LEU A 689 8.99 -21.69 3.18
C LEU A 689 9.42 -20.49 4.04
N ALA A 690 8.57 -20.12 4.99
CA ALA A 690 8.84 -19.26 6.12
C ALA A 690 8.23 -19.90 7.37
N ILE A 691 8.72 -19.53 8.56
CA ILE A 691 8.17 -19.98 9.84
C ILE A 691 7.17 -18.92 10.31
N HIS A 692 5.87 -19.19 10.14
CA HIS A 692 4.80 -18.23 10.41
C HIS A 692 4.47 -18.16 11.91
N VAL A 693 4.05 -16.98 12.37
CA VAL A 693 3.64 -16.71 13.76
C VAL A 693 2.15 -16.36 13.80
N SER A 694 1.72 -15.35 13.03
CA SER A 694 0.34 -14.86 13.08
C SER A 694 -0.07 -14.13 11.79
N ALA A 695 -1.38 -13.97 11.60
CA ALA A 695 -2.03 -13.34 10.45
C ALA A 695 -3.08 -12.31 10.91
N PHE A 696 -3.50 -11.43 10.00
CA PHE A 696 -4.61 -10.48 10.19
C PHE A 696 -4.44 -9.55 11.41
N SER A 697 -3.20 -9.33 11.86
CA SER A 697 -2.89 -8.59 13.08
C SER A 697 -2.86 -7.08 12.88
N ASN A 698 -2.76 -6.61 11.63
CA ASN A 698 -2.52 -5.20 11.27
C ASN A 698 -1.13 -4.70 11.65
N ALA A 699 -0.18 -5.60 11.97
CA ALA A 699 1.11 -5.26 12.60
C ALA A 699 2.06 -4.38 11.77
N HIS A 700 1.85 -4.26 10.45
CA HIS A 700 2.70 -3.45 9.57
C HIS A 700 1.87 -2.75 8.51
N ILE A 701 1.71 -1.43 8.58
CA ILE A 701 0.91 -0.63 7.62
C ILE A 701 -0.59 -1.04 7.60
N GLY A 702 -1.05 -1.79 8.60
CA GLY A 702 -2.47 -2.16 8.75
C GLY A 702 -3.26 -1.21 9.65
N LEU A 703 -2.61 -0.34 10.41
CA LEU A 703 -3.28 0.67 11.22
C LEU A 703 -3.42 1.97 10.44
N MET A 704 -4.64 2.46 10.25
CA MET A 704 -4.90 3.80 9.75
C MET A 704 -5.53 4.67 10.83
N LEU A 705 -4.94 5.84 11.06
CA LEU A 705 -5.62 6.92 11.75
C LEU A 705 -6.26 7.81 10.69
N ASN A 706 -7.54 8.11 10.83
CA ASN A 706 -8.30 8.94 9.92
C ASN A 706 -9.10 9.98 10.72
N ARG A 707 -9.00 11.26 10.36
CA ARG A 707 -9.79 12.31 11.02
C ARG A 707 -11.27 12.01 10.88
N ASN A 708 -12.04 12.31 11.92
CA ASN A 708 -13.46 11.94 11.92
C ASN A 708 -14.26 12.70 10.86
N ASN A 709 -13.80 13.91 10.50
CA ASN A 709 -14.41 14.72 9.44
C ASN A 709 -13.95 14.33 8.03
N MET A 710 -13.04 13.35 7.89
CA MET A 710 -12.60 12.80 6.62
C MET A 710 -13.45 11.57 6.27
N ARG A 711 -14.15 11.64 5.14
CA ARG A 711 -15.13 10.69 4.62
C ARG A 711 -14.67 10.06 3.33
N GLY A 712 -15.40 9.04 2.87
CA GLY A 712 -15.08 8.29 1.66
C GLY A 712 -13.98 7.24 1.88
N VAL A 713 -13.56 7.04 3.13
CA VAL A 713 -12.54 6.08 3.54
C VAL A 713 -13.20 4.75 3.91
N PRO A 714 -12.77 3.62 3.34
CA PRO A 714 -13.46 2.35 3.54
C PRO A 714 -13.13 1.75 4.91
N PHE A 715 -14.13 1.17 5.59
CA PHE A 715 -13.90 0.50 6.87
C PHE A 715 -12.97 -0.70 6.77
N THR A 716 -13.21 -1.51 5.75
CA THR A 716 -12.38 -2.66 5.45
C THR A 716 -11.72 -2.43 4.11
N HIS A 717 -10.43 -2.70 4.09
CA HIS A 717 -9.55 -2.60 2.96
C HIS A 717 -8.51 -3.71 3.12
N ALA A 718 -8.19 -4.46 2.07
CA ALA A 718 -7.08 -5.40 2.13
C ALA A 718 -5.78 -4.60 2.24
N GLN A 719 -4.95 -4.86 3.24
CA GLN A 719 -3.78 -4.04 3.52
C GLN A 719 -2.89 -3.78 2.29
N ASP A 720 -2.99 -2.57 1.74
CA ASP A 720 -2.10 -2.07 0.70
C ASP A 720 -1.17 -0.98 1.24
N HIS A 721 -0.12 -0.67 0.50
CA HIS A 721 1.04 0.03 0.99
C HIS A 721 0.77 1.45 1.50
N ASN A 722 -0.36 2.12 1.19
CA ASN A 722 -0.69 3.47 1.71
C ASN A 722 -2.20 3.84 1.65
N GLY A 723 -3.11 2.87 1.66
CA GLY A 723 -4.52 3.11 1.28
C GLY A 723 -4.72 3.20 -0.22
N HIS A 724 -5.98 3.34 -0.65
CA HIS A 724 -6.37 3.25 -2.05
C HIS A 724 -7.41 4.33 -2.38
N THR A 725 -7.42 4.80 -3.64
CA THR A 725 -8.48 5.66 -4.20
C THR A 725 -8.80 6.96 -3.44
N ALA A 726 -7.80 7.79 -3.11
CA ALA A 726 -8.05 9.06 -2.41
C ALA A 726 -8.94 10.03 -3.19
N TRP A 727 -9.22 9.77 -4.47
CA TRP A 727 -10.15 10.57 -5.28
C TRP A 727 -11.57 10.65 -4.71
N ALA A 728 -12.00 9.64 -3.95
CA ALA A 728 -13.33 9.62 -3.33
C ALA A 728 -13.33 10.22 -1.91
N TYR A 729 -12.18 10.64 -1.37
CA TYR A 729 -12.08 11.16 -0.02
C TYR A 729 -12.53 12.62 0.03
N PHE A 730 -13.28 13.01 1.06
CA PHE A 730 -13.82 14.36 1.22
C PHE A 730 -13.96 14.76 2.68
N PHE A 731 -13.98 16.06 2.96
CA PHE A 731 -14.33 16.57 4.29
C PHE A 731 -15.85 16.74 4.40
N ASP A 732 -16.44 16.41 5.56
CA ASP A 732 -17.88 16.48 5.85
C ASP A 732 -18.57 17.77 5.33
N ASP A 733 -17.87 18.89 5.42
CA ASP A 733 -18.33 20.24 5.08
C ASP A 733 -17.43 20.93 4.04
N GLY A 734 -16.54 20.18 3.38
CA GLY A 734 -15.52 20.71 2.47
C GLY A 734 -14.39 21.49 3.18
N GLN A 735 -14.40 21.57 4.51
CA GLN A 735 -13.39 22.30 5.29
C GLN A 735 -12.29 21.36 5.77
N ASP A 736 -11.06 21.62 5.33
CA ASP A 736 -9.91 20.88 5.84
C ASP A 736 -9.48 21.35 7.24
N ASN A 737 -8.68 20.50 7.89
CA ASN A 737 -8.05 20.79 9.19
C ASN A 737 -6.73 21.59 9.05
N TYR A 738 -6.20 21.73 7.83
CA TYR A 738 -4.92 22.38 7.57
C TYR A 738 -5.03 23.90 7.64
N ASN A 739 -6.02 24.45 6.95
CA ASN A 739 -6.40 25.87 6.92
C ASN A 739 -7.37 26.23 8.06
N HIS A 740 -8.10 25.24 8.62
CA HIS A 740 -8.98 25.42 9.76
C HIS A 740 -8.57 24.53 10.94
N PRO A 741 -7.49 24.88 11.67
CA PRO A 741 -7.08 24.12 12.83
C PRO A 741 -8.20 24.10 13.88
N GLY A 742 -8.70 22.90 14.20
CA GLY A 742 -9.82 22.72 15.11
C GLY A 742 -11.17 22.45 14.43
N ASN A 743 -11.23 22.37 13.10
CA ASN A 743 -12.39 21.76 12.46
C ASN A 743 -12.51 20.30 12.94
N ARG A 744 -13.70 19.91 13.40
CA ARG A 744 -13.95 18.57 13.98
C ARG A 744 -15.23 18.01 13.40
N SER A 745 -15.32 16.69 13.32
CA SER A 745 -16.56 16.09 12.80
C SER A 745 -17.75 16.49 13.65
N GLN A 746 -18.82 16.90 12.99
CA GLN A 746 -20.11 17.17 13.62
C GLN A 746 -21.00 15.93 13.65
N TYR A 747 -20.60 14.86 12.94
CA TYR A 747 -21.45 13.70 12.67
C TYR A 747 -20.91 12.42 13.32
N CYS A 748 -19.61 12.34 13.58
CA CYS A 748 -18.95 11.12 13.99
C CYS A 748 -18.17 11.25 15.29
N ASN A 749 -18.43 10.33 16.22
CA ASN A 749 -17.56 10.10 17.34
C ASN A 749 -16.33 9.28 16.91
N SER A 750 -15.20 9.50 17.60
CA SER A 750 -14.00 8.67 17.45
C SER A 750 -14.32 7.21 17.77
N TRP A 751 -13.79 6.29 16.98
CA TRP A 751 -13.90 4.85 17.23
C TRP A 751 -12.58 4.13 16.91
N ALA A 752 -12.43 2.92 17.41
CA ALA A 752 -11.30 2.05 17.09
C ALA A 752 -11.79 0.63 16.78
N PHE A 753 -11.23 0.01 15.74
CA PHE A 753 -11.61 -1.35 15.31
C PHE A 753 -11.54 -2.40 16.42
N HIS A 754 -10.69 -2.20 17.43
CA HIS A 754 -10.51 -3.12 18.55
C HIS A 754 -11.46 -2.88 19.74
N LEU A 755 -12.19 -1.76 19.78
CA LEU A 755 -13.07 -1.41 20.92
C LEU A 755 -14.56 -1.72 20.68
N GLY A 756 -14.88 -2.45 19.59
CA GLY A 756 -16.26 -2.69 19.15
C GLY A 756 -16.67 -1.75 18.01
N GLY A 757 -17.59 -2.23 17.16
CA GLY A 757 -17.92 -1.62 15.88
C GLY A 757 -18.38 -0.16 15.95
N ARG A 758 -18.18 0.58 14.85
CA ARG A 758 -18.57 1.99 14.68
C ARG A 758 -20.03 2.20 15.07
N GLN A 759 -20.30 3.04 16.07
CA GLN A 759 -21.63 3.64 16.21
C GLN A 759 -21.88 4.48 14.96
N ALA A 760 -23.01 4.26 14.29
CA ALA A 760 -23.38 5.01 13.10
C ALA A 760 -23.20 6.51 13.37
N CYS A 761 -22.46 7.19 12.49
CA CYS A 761 -22.44 8.64 12.51
C CYS A 761 -23.88 9.13 12.40
N SER A 762 -24.24 10.13 13.19
CA SER A 762 -25.56 10.74 13.09
C SER A 762 -25.66 11.37 11.69
N ASN A 763 -26.41 10.70 10.80
CA ASN A 763 -26.73 11.19 9.46
C ASN A 763 -27.62 12.43 9.53
#